data_AF-A0AAW5VR78-F1
#
_entry.id   AF-A0AAW5VR78-F1
#
_cell.length_a   1.000
_cell.length_b   1.000
_cell.length_c   1.000
_cell.angle_alpha   90.00
_cell.angle_beta   90.00
_cell.angle_gamma   90.00
#
_symmetry.space_group_name_H-M   'P 1'
#
loop_
_entity.id
_entity.type
_entity.pdbx_description
1 polymer ?
#
loop_
_entity_poly.entity_id
_entity_poly.type
_entity_poly.pdbx_seq_one_letter_code
_entity_poly.pdbx_strand_id
1 'polypeptide(L)'
;MATNNTTLADFIWRNADDLWGDFQHVDFGKIILPFTLLRRLECVLEPTREKVLDMIETMENRPIDPDIVLPQITGFSFYNTSEYSLATLGATRTRQNLEDYISQFSGNARVIFEQFDFTNTLARMDRAGVLYRICQNFAAIDLHPSAVPDRVMSNVYEHLIRRFGSEVNEAAEDFMTPRDVVHLAIEVLLDPDDHLFEENRGLIRTIYDPTCGTGGFLTDGMDHVDALRDRFKIAPTLVPYGQELEPQTHAVALTSMLLRTLESDPGRDLSKNIKLGSTLSNDQHAEERFHYCVSNPPFGKPWGKDQDAVVREHQEKGFEGRFGPKLPRISDGSMLFLQHLVAKFESPERGGGRGVIVLSGSPLFNGGAGSGESEIRRHLLENDTVEAIIALPTEIFFRTGIGTYLWVLSNKKPEHRKGQVQLIDATSHFSSMRKNEGNKRRQIGDEQIREIVEMYAAFEPTKESKVFDYQEFGYRRIRVLRPLRMKMHMTEKGLQALKNEKAWGRLTEEQQQAWETLITEQLGTVNEYGWAEQFCTMASSLNTEVGKVGKAFIKAFVNAFGKRDPEGEIVLDRDGNPMSDSDLTDYENVPLTQDIHDYVAQEVLPHVPDAWIDLSYTDEQDGEVGIVGYEINFNRYFYEYQPPRDLHEIDAELKAVEEEIRQILDEVTSE
;
A
#
# COMPACT_ATOMS: atom_id res chain seq x y z
N MET A 1 -28.86 -20.75 -3.26
CA MET A 1 -27.39 -20.87 -3.36
C MET A 1 -26.67 -20.95 -2.00
N ALA A 2 -27.29 -20.61 -0.86
CA ALA A 2 -26.62 -20.67 0.46
C ALA A 2 -26.38 -22.10 1.02
N THR A 3 -27.03 -23.13 0.45
CA THR A 3 -27.05 -24.50 1.01
C THR A 3 -25.80 -25.34 0.74
N ASN A 4 -24.98 -25.04 -0.27
CA ASN A 4 -23.76 -25.81 -0.58
C ASN A 4 -22.50 -25.31 0.14
N ASN A 5 -22.43 -24.03 0.53
CA ASN A 5 -21.25 -23.51 1.25
C ASN A 5 -21.15 -24.06 2.68
N THR A 6 -22.29 -24.26 3.34
CA THR A 6 -22.36 -24.74 4.72
C THR A 6 -21.89 -26.19 4.81
N THR A 7 -22.30 -27.06 3.89
CA THR A 7 -21.92 -28.47 3.87
C THR A 7 -20.43 -28.72 3.64
N LEU A 8 -19.78 -27.92 2.77
CA LEU A 8 -18.35 -28.03 2.52
C LEU A 8 -17.52 -27.49 3.71
N ALA A 9 -17.94 -26.38 4.30
CA ALA A 9 -17.32 -25.87 5.53
C ALA A 9 -17.45 -26.88 6.67
N ASP A 10 -18.64 -27.45 6.90
CA ASP A 10 -18.90 -28.45 7.93
C ASP A 10 -18.07 -29.73 7.70
N PHE A 11 -17.90 -30.15 6.45
CA PHE A 11 -17.00 -31.25 6.09
C PHE A 11 -15.56 -30.96 6.52
N ILE A 12 -15.08 -29.75 6.25
CA ILE A 12 -13.72 -29.37 6.64
C ILE A 12 -13.59 -29.32 8.17
N TRP A 13 -14.60 -28.83 8.89
CA TRP A 13 -14.62 -28.84 10.35
C TRP A 13 -14.53 -30.24 10.93
N ARG A 14 -15.32 -31.18 10.38
CA ARG A 14 -15.25 -32.57 10.83
C ARG A 14 -13.85 -33.16 10.66
N ASN A 15 -13.14 -32.79 9.59
CA ASN A 15 -11.75 -33.23 9.39
C ASN A 15 -10.76 -32.51 10.31
N ALA A 16 -11.01 -31.26 10.67
CA ALA A 16 -10.19 -30.54 11.65
C ALA A 16 -10.38 -31.10 13.07
N ASP A 17 -11.59 -31.48 13.46
CA ASP A 17 -11.87 -32.13 14.74
C ASP A 17 -11.10 -33.45 14.89
N ASP A 18 -10.91 -34.18 13.79
CA ASP A 18 -10.11 -35.41 13.75
C ASP A 18 -8.60 -35.18 14.01
N LEU A 19 -8.12 -33.93 13.96
CA LEU A 19 -6.73 -33.54 14.27
C LEU A 19 -6.57 -33.07 15.73
N TRP A 20 -7.69 -32.91 16.45
CA TRP A 20 -7.71 -32.34 17.78
C TRP A 20 -6.98 -33.22 18.80
N GLY A 21 -6.10 -32.61 19.59
CA GLY A 21 -5.29 -33.29 20.61
C GLY A 21 -3.91 -33.73 20.13
N ASP A 22 -3.77 -34.09 18.85
CA ASP A 22 -2.48 -34.47 18.23
C ASP A 22 -1.76 -33.28 17.58
N PHE A 23 -2.51 -32.26 17.18
CA PHE A 23 -2.00 -31.05 16.52
C PHE A 23 -2.50 -29.78 17.20
N GLN A 24 -1.73 -28.70 17.11
CA GLN A 24 -2.16 -27.38 17.55
C GLN A 24 -3.17 -26.82 16.55
N HIS A 25 -4.21 -26.10 17.01
CA HIS A 25 -5.23 -25.56 16.10
C HIS A 25 -4.65 -24.64 15.01
N VAL A 26 -3.62 -23.88 15.37
CA VAL A 26 -2.86 -23.02 14.47
C VAL A 26 -2.23 -23.76 13.28
N ASP A 27 -1.98 -25.07 13.42
CA ASP A 27 -1.43 -25.91 12.35
C ASP A 27 -2.52 -26.49 11.43
N PHE A 28 -3.81 -26.46 11.84
CA PHE A 28 -4.87 -27.14 11.11
C PHE A 28 -4.99 -26.63 9.67
N GLY A 29 -4.83 -25.33 9.44
CA GLY A 29 -4.84 -24.77 8.08
C GLY A 29 -3.73 -25.30 7.21
N LYS A 30 -2.52 -25.40 7.76
CA LYS A 30 -1.34 -25.95 7.06
C LYS A 30 -1.50 -27.44 6.74
N ILE A 31 -2.35 -28.14 7.48
CA ILE A 31 -2.65 -29.56 7.27
C ILE A 31 -3.79 -29.73 6.26
N ILE A 32 -4.91 -29.04 6.45
CA ILE A 32 -6.15 -29.23 5.70
C ILE A 32 -6.09 -28.62 4.29
N LEU A 33 -5.42 -27.48 4.12
CA LEU A 33 -5.29 -26.82 2.81
C LEU A 33 -4.64 -27.71 1.74
N PRO A 34 -3.45 -28.31 1.95
CA PRO A 34 -2.84 -29.15 0.92
C PRO A 34 -3.68 -30.38 0.56
N PHE A 35 -4.42 -30.99 1.50
CA PHE A 35 -5.38 -32.06 1.15
C PHE A 35 -6.55 -31.55 0.31
N THR A 36 -7.03 -30.34 0.60
CA THR A 36 -8.11 -29.71 -0.15
C THR A 36 -7.67 -29.41 -1.58
N LEU A 37 -6.44 -28.90 -1.77
CA LEU A 37 -5.85 -28.67 -3.09
C LEU A 37 -5.60 -30.00 -3.82
N LEU A 38 -5.03 -30.99 -3.13
CA LEU A 38 -4.79 -32.34 -3.68
C LEU A 38 -6.09 -32.96 -4.20
N ARG A 39 -7.16 -32.95 -3.41
CA ARG A 39 -8.44 -33.53 -3.81
C ARG A 39 -9.05 -32.80 -5.00
N ARG A 40 -8.93 -31.46 -5.05
CA ARG A 40 -9.42 -30.69 -6.20
C ARG A 40 -8.66 -31.02 -7.49
N LEU A 41 -7.33 -31.12 -7.42
CA LEU A 41 -6.49 -31.56 -8.54
C LEU A 41 -6.80 -33.01 -8.95
N GLU A 42 -7.02 -33.91 -7.98
CA GLU A 42 -7.41 -35.29 -8.25
C GLU A 42 -8.73 -35.39 -9.00
N CYS A 43 -9.78 -34.70 -8.51
CA CYS A 43 -11.12 -34.73 -9.11
C CYS A 43 -11.11 -34.38 -10.61
N VAL A 44 -10.33 -33.38 -11.03
CA VAL A 44 -10.29 -32.97 -12.45
C VAL A 44 -9.51 -33.94 -13.33
N LEU A 45 -8.58 -34.71 -12.75
CA LEU A 45 -7.82 -35.72 -13.47
C LEU A 45 -8.51 -37.10 -13.50
N GLU A 46 -9.41 -37.39 -12.55
CA GLU A 46 -10.13 -38.68 -12.45
C GLU A 46 -10.71 -39.18 -13.78
N PRO A 47 -11.40 -38.36 -14.60
CA PRO A 47 -11.97 -38.82 -15.87
C PRO A 47 -10.94 -39.25 -16.93
N THR A 48 -9.67 -38.86 -16.74
CA THR A 48 -8.59 -39.06 -17.72
C THR A 48 -7.51 -40.01 -17.24
N ARG A 49 -7.57 -40.47 -15.97
CA ARG A 49 -6.54 -41.29 -15.33
C ARG A 49 -6.18 -42.54 -16.13
N GLU A 50 -7.18 -43.34 -16.55
CA GLU A 50 -6.93 -44.56 -17.34
C GLU A 50 -6.20 -44.24 -18.66
N LYS A 51 -6.62 -43.18 -19.36
CA LYS A 51 -5.99 -42.76 -20.62
C LYS A 51 -4.55 -42.29 -20.43
N VAL A 52 -4.25 -41.64 -19.31
CA VAL A 52 -2.89 -41.21 -18.96
C VAL A 52 -2.01 -42.43 -18.70
N LEU A 53 -2.49 -43.42 -17.94
CA LEU A 53 -1.77 -44.66 -17.66
C LEU A 53 -1.49 -45.46 -18.95
N ASP A 54 -2.51 -45.64 -19.80
CA ASP A 54 -2.37 -46.29 -21.11
C ASP A 54 -1.34 -45.57 -22.01
N MET A 55 -1.32 -44.23 -21.97
CA MET A 55 -0.36 -43.43 -22.73
C MET A 55 1.06 -43.58 -22.19
N ILE A 56 1.23 -43.60 -20.86
CA ILE A 56 2.53 -43.85 -20.23
C ILE A 56 3.09 -45.22 -20.64
N GLU A 57 2.28 -46.27 -20.62
CA GLU A 57 2.67 -47.60 -21.08
C GLU A 57 3.04 -47.58 -22.58
N THR A 58 2.29 -46.85 -23.40
CA THR A 58 2.58 -46.70 -24.83
C THR A 58 3.88 -45.92 -25.11
N MET A 59 4.21 -44.98 -24.23
CA MET A 59 5.42 -44.17 -24.27
C MET A 59 6.64 -44.91 -23.70
N GLU A 60 6.44 -46.05 -23.04
CA GLU A 60 7.51 -46.84 -22.45
C GLU A 60 8.55 -47.20 -23.53
N ASN A 61 9.82 -46.87 -23.27
CA ASN A 61 10.96 -47.01 -24.19
C ASN A 61 10.96 -46.10 -25.43
N ARG A 62 10.16 -45.02 -25.46
CA ARG A 62 10.20 -43.99 -26.51
C ARG A 62 10.74 -42.67 -25.95
N PRO A 63 11.49 -41.87 -26.74
CA PRO A 63 11.99 -40.56 -26.32
C PRO A 63 10.90 -39.49 -26.48
N ILE A 64 9.76 -39.68 -25.82
CA ILE A 64 8.63 -38.75 -25.85
C ILE A 64 8.54 -38.10 -24.47
N ASP A 65 8.48 -36.77 -24.45
CA ASP A 65 8.33 -36.01 -23.22
C ASP A 65 6.87 -36.03 -22.74
N PRO A 66 6.58 -36.57 -21.54
CA PRO A 66 5.22 -36.58 -20.99
C PRO A 66 4.63 -35.18 -20.82
N ASP A 67 5.46 -34.15 -20.58
CA ASP A 67 5.02 -32.76 -20.41
C ASP A 67 4.43 -32.15 -21.70
N ILE A 68 4.68 -32.77 -22.87
CA ILE A 68 4.10 -32.34 -24.15
C ILE A 68 2.78 -33.06 -24.44
N VAL A 69 2.69 -34.34 -24.07
CA VAL A 69 1.59 -35.22 -24.52
C VAL A 69 0.47 -35.31 -23.50
N LEU A 70 0.80 -35.52 -22.23
CA LEU A 70 -0.20 -35.80 -21.19
C LEU A 70 -1.13 -34.61 -20.92
N PRO A 71 -0.69 -33.34 -20.95
CA PRO A 71 -1.59 -32.19 -20.85
C PRO A 71 -2.71 -32.17 -21.90
N GLN A 72 -2.43 -32.69 -23.10
CA GLN A 72 -3.43 -32.77 -24.18
C GLN A 72 -4.47 -33.88 -23.91
N ILE A 73 -4.13 -34.87 -23.09
CA ILE A 73 -5.03 -35.97 -22.68
C ILE A 73 -5.88 -35.54 -21.50
N THR A 74 -5.27 -34.89 -20.50
CA THR A 74 -5.98 -34.42 -19.31
C THR A 74 -6.87 -33.22 -19.62
N GLY A 75 -6.50 -32.42 -20.62
CA GLY A 75 -7.16 -31.15 -20.92
C GLY A 75 -6.73 -30.03 -19.96
N PHE A 76 -5.68 -30.25 -19.16
CA PHE A 76 -5.11 -29.30 -18.21
C PHE A 76 -3.60 -29.23 -18.40
N SER A 77 -2.96 -28.15 -17.96
CA SER A 77 -1.50 -28.00 -18.01
C SER A 77 -0.71 -28.90 -17.05
N PHE A 78 -1.40 -29.84 -16.39
CA PHE A 78 -0.82 -30.76 -15.41
C PHE A 78 -1.44 -32.16 -15.53
N TYR A 79 -0.77 -33.14 -14.92
CA TYR A 79 -1.18 -34.54 -14.94
C TYR A 79 -0.63 -35.28 -13.71
N ASN A 80 -1.08 -36.52 -13.52
CA ASN A 80 -0.54 -37.46 -12.54
C ASN A 80 -0.43 -38.86 -13.18
N THR A 81 0.71 -39.52 -13.00
CA THR A 81 0.99 -40.84 -13.61
C THR A 81 0.86 -42.02 -12.65
N SER A 82 0.44 -41.78 -11.41
CA SER A 82 0.35 -42.83 -10.41
C SER A 82 -0.86 -43.73 -10.63
N GLU A 83 -0.69 -45.00 -10.30
CA GLU A 83 -1.79 -45.96 -10.14
C GLU A 83 -2.58 -45.73 -8.84
N TYR A 84 -2.04 -44.93 -7.91
CA TYR A 84 -2.70 -44.58 -6.67
C TYR A 84 -3.69 -43.42 -6.84
N SER A 85 -4.63 -43.38 -5.91
CA SER A 85 -5.59 -42.32 -5.67
C SER A 85 -5.80 -42.20 -4.17
N LEU A 86 -6.39 -41.11 -3.69
CA LEU A 86 -6.73 -40.99 -2.27
C LEU A 86 -7.59 -42.16 -1.77
N ALA A 87 -8.45 -42.71 -2.61
CA ALA A 87 -9.30 -43.87 -2.31
C ALA A 87 -8.52 -45.20 -2.26
N THR A 88 -7.41 -45.34 -2.98
CA THR A 88 -6.69 -46.61 -3.18
C THR A 88 -5.35 -46.70 -2.43
N LEU A 89 -5.01 -45.74 -1.57
CA LEU A 89 -3.75 -45.73 -0.80
C LEU A 89 -3.57 -46.95 0.11
N GLY A 90 -4.66 -47.52 0.62
CA GLY A 90 -4.64 -48.64 1.57
C GLY A 90 -4.17 -48.26 2.99
N ALA A 91 -4.72 -48.91 4.01
CA ALA A 91 -4.52 -48.49 5.41
C ALA A 91 -3.11 -48.75 5.98
N THR A 92 -2.37 -49.73 5.45
CA THR A 92 -1.10 -50.21 6.03
C THR A 92 0.13 -49.44 5.58
N ARG A 93 0.11 -48.88 4.37
CA ARG A 93 1.23 -48.11 3.78
C ARG A 93 0.79 -46.73 3.31
N THR A 94 -0.25 -46.16 3.94
CA THR A 94 -0.88 -44.90 3.54
C THR A 94 0.14 -43.80 3.22
N ARG A 95 1.08 -43.53 4.15
CA ARG A 95 2.10 -42.47 3.95
C ARG A 95 2.95 -42.73 2.72
N GLN A 96 3.53 -43.93 2.59
CA GLN A 96 4.41 -44.27 1.48
C GLN A 96 3.68 -44.17 0.12
N ASN A 97 2.45 -44.67 0.07
CA ASN A 97 1.66 -44.67 -1.16
C ASN A 97 1.17 -43.24 -1.52
N LEU A 98 0.91 -42.40 -0.52
CA LEU A 98 0.55 -41.00 -0.73
C LEU A 98 1.75 -40.16 -1.19
N GLU A 99 2.93 -40.38 -0.59
CA GLU A 99 4.18 -39.75 -1.04
C GLU A 99 4.50 -40.15 -2.48
N ASP A 100 4.32 -41.43 -2.85
CA ASP A 100 4.44 -41.90 -4.23
C ASP A 100 3.42 -41.20 -5.15
N TYR A 101 2.14 -41.20 -4.77
CA TYR A 101 1.08 -40.52 -5.51
C TYR A 101 1.40 -39.06 -5.80
N ILE A 102 1.86 -38.32 -4.79
CA ILE A 102 2.23 -36.90 -4.91
C ILE A 102 3.45 -36.73 -5.82
N SER A 103 4.46 -37.61 -5.69
CA SER A 103 5.70 -37.55 -6.48
C SER A 103 5.50 -37.73 -7.98
N GLN A 104 4.37 -38.33 -8.38
CA GLN A 104 3.98 -38.62 -9.76
C GLN A 104 3.09 -37.55 -10.40
N PHE A 105 2.83 -36.43 -9.72
CA PHE A 105 2.32 -35.23 -10.38
C PHE A 105 3.39 -34.60 -11.29
N SER A 106 2.96 -33.88 -12.33
CA SER A 106 3.83 -33.02 -13.13
C SER A 106 4.54 -31.96 -12.27
N GLY A 107 5.70 -31.49 -12.74
CA GLY A 107 6.57 -30.59 -11.96
C GLY A 107 5.86 -29.35 -11.42
N ASN A 108 5.05 -28.68 -12.25
CA ASN A 108 4.28 -27.50 -11.87
C ASN A 108 3.26 -27.76 -10.75
N ALA A 109 2.59 -28.92 -10.74
CA ALA A 109 1.65 -29.30 -9.68
C ALA A 109 2.37 -29.72 -8.39
N ARG A 110 3.54 -30.36 -8.48
CA ARG A 110 4.32 -30.79 -7.29
C ARG A 110 4.79 -29.63 -6.41
N VAL A 111 5.13 -28.49 -7.03
CA VAL A 111 5.55 -27.27 -6.32
C VAL A 111 4.56 -26.85 -5.25
N ILE A 112 3.25 -27.08 -5.47
CA ILE A 112 2.20 -26.79 -4.48
C ILE A 112 2.49 -27.51 -3.16
N PHE A 113 2.75 -28.82 -3.21
CA PHE A 113 2.97 -29.63 -2.00
C PHE A 113 4.32 -29.37 -1.34
N GLU A 114 5.33 -29.01 -2.13
CA GLU A 114 6.64 -28.59 -1.62
C GLU A 114 6.53 -27.29 -0.80
N GLN A 115 5.75 -26.31 -1.28
CA GLN A 115 5.53 -25.04 -0.60
C GLN A 115 4.74 -25.15 0.71
N PHE A 116 3.95 -26.22 0.87
CA PHE A 116 3.29 -26.56 2.15
C PHE A 116 4.16 -27.40 3.10
N ASP A 117 5.38 -27.78 2.71
CA ASP A 117 6.20 -28.77 3.43
C ASP A 117 5.40 -30.06 3.73
N PHE A 118 4.64 -30.51 2.74
CA PHE A 118 3.57 -31.48 2.98
C PHE A 118 4.09 -32.84 3.45
N THR A 119 5.25 -33.27 2.95
CA THR A 119 5.93 -34.52 3.37
C THR A 119 6.13 -34.59 4.88
N ASN A 120 6.60 -33.51 5.51
CA ASN A 120 6.79 -33.48 6.96
C ASN A 120 5.46 -33.54 7.71
N THR A 121 4.43 -32.89 7.16
CA THR A 121 3.06 -32.98 7.68
C THR A 121 2.53 -34.41 7.63
N LEU A 122 2.68 -35.10 6.49
CA LEU A 122 2.27 -36.50 6.34
C LEU A 122 2.98 -37.41 7.35
N ALA A 123 4.28 -37.22 7.58
CA ALA A 123 5.04 -37.98 8.58
C ALA A 123 4.60 -37.73 10.03
N ARG A 124 4.11 -36.52 10.35
CA ARG A 124 3.50 -36.23 11.66
C ARG A 124 2.15 -36.92 11.79
N MET A 125 1.29 -36.84 10.78
CA MET A 125 -0.05 -37.44 10.78
C MET A 125 -0.03 -38.96 10.81
N ASP A 126 0.93 -39.58 10.13
CA ASP A 126 1.13 -41.04 10.13
C ASP A 126 1.50 -41.53 11.54
N ARG A 127 2.42 -40.83 12.22
CA ARG A 127 2.78 -41.12 13.63
C ARG A 127 1.63 -40.94 14.61
N ALA A 128 0.75 -39.96 14.36
CA ALA A 128 -0.46 -39.75 15.14
C ALA A 128 -1.59 -40.74 14.80
N GLY A 129 -1.45 -41.55 13.74
CA GLY A 129 -2.47 -42.53 13.35
C GLY A 129 -3.72 -41.93 12.71
N VAL A 130 -3.70 -40.65 12.32
CA VAL A 130 -4.87 -39.96 11.72
C VAL A 130 -4.83 -39.90 10.20
N LEU A 131 -3.66 -40.14 9.58
CA LEU A 131 -3.43 -39.92 8.15
C LEU A 131 -4.42 -40.67 7.25
N TYR A 132 -4.60 -41.97 7.46
CA TYR A 132 -5.49 -42.79 6.63
C TYR A 132 -6.94 -42.29 6.67
N ARG A 133 -7.45 -41.98 7.87
CA ARG A 133 -8.81 -41.47 8.05
C ARG A 133 -9.03 -40.17 7.29
N ILE A 134 -8.10 -39.21 7.40
CA ILE A 134 -8.18 -37.94 6.69
C ILE A 134 -8.14 -38.16 5.17
N CYS A 135 -7.26 -39.03 4.66
CA CYS A 135 -7.23 -39.35 3.22
C CYS A 135 -8.56 -39.90 2.72
N GLN A 136 -9.18 -40.83 3.47
CA GLN A 136 -10.47 -41.41 3.10
C GLN A 136 -11.61 -40.40 3.17
N ASN A 137 -11.58 -39.50 4.16
CA ASN A 137 -12.56 -38.42 4.25
C ASN A 137 -12.49 -37.52 3.00
N PHE A 138 -11.29 -37.09 2.58
CA PHE A 138 -11.10 -36.28 1.37
C PHE A 138 -11.43 -37.04 0.09
N ALA A 139 -11.13 -38.33 0.00
CA ALA A 139 -11.52 -39.16 -1.14
C ALA A 139 -13.06 -39.22 -1.34
N ALA A 140 -13.82 -39.10 -0.25
CA ALA A 140 -15.28 -39.21 -0.26
C ALA A 140 -16.01 -37.92 -0.69
N ILE A 141 -15.32 -36.80 -0.86
CA ILE A 141 -15.92 -35.53 -1.29
C ILE A 141 -15.58 -35.22 -2.74
N ASP A 142 -16.57 -34.78 -3.51
CA ASP A 142 -16.37 -34.28 -4.86
C ASP A 142 -16.05 -32.78 -4.82
N LEU A 143 -14.82 -32.43 -5.16
CA LEU A 143 -14.35 -31.04 -5.29
C LEU A 143 -14.13 -30.62 -6.75
N HIS A 144 -14.65 -31.39 -7.72
CA HIS A 144 -14.58 -31.00 -9.13
C HIS A 144 -15.28 -29.63 -9.34
N PRO A 145 -14.77 -28.75 -10.23
CA PRO A 145 -15.41 -27.46 -10.53
C PRO A 145 -16.89 -27.54 -10.91
N SER A 146 -17.35 -28.66 -11.50
CA SER A 146 -18.77 -28.89 -11.80
C SER A 146 -19.65 -29.13 -10.57
N ALA A 147 -19.10 -29.69 -9.49
CA ALA A 147 -19.80 -29.92 -8.23
C ALA A 147 -19.61 -28.74 -7.25
N VAL A 148 -18.38 -28.22 -7.20
CA VAL A 148 -17.97 -27.08 -6.38
C VAL A 148 -17.36 -26.01 -7.30
N PRO A 149 -18.19 -25.09 -7.83
CA PRO A 149 -17.75 -24.02 -8.72
C PRO A 149 -16.57 -23.23 -8.13
N ASP A 150 -15.70 -22.69 -8.99
CA ASP A 150 -14.52 -21.95 -8.55
C ASP A 150 -14.85 -20.82 -7.59
N ARG A 151 -15.97 -20.11 -7.85
CA ARG A 151 -16.48 -19.07 -6.94
C ARG A 151 -16.77 -19.61 -5.53
N VAL A 152 -17.33 -20.82 -5.43
CA VAL A 152 -17.59 -21.48 -4.13
C VAL A 152 -16.28 -21.95 -3.50
N MET A 153 -15.38 -22.53 -4.30
CA MET A 153 -14.12 -23.04 -3.78
C MET A 153 -13.21 -21.93 -3.25
N SER A 154 -13.15 -20.82 -3.98
CA SER A 154 -12.43 -19.64 -3.54
C SER A 154 -12.98 -19.13 -2.19
N ASN A 155 -14.31 -19.20 -1.94
CA ASN A 155 -14.88 -18.80 -0.63
C ASN A 155 -14.41 -19.74 0.47
N VAL A 156 -14.24 -21.02 0.13
CA VAL A 156 -13.75 -22.03 1.06
C VAL A 156 -12.28 -21.79 1.37
N TYR A 157 -11.43 -21.51 0.37
CA TYR A 157 -10.03 -21.16 0.61
C TYR A 157 -9.90 -19.91 1.48
N GLU A 158 -10.63 -18.84 1.16
CA GLU A 158 -10.68 -17.62 1.98
C GLU A 158 -11.15 -17.93 3.41
N HIS A 159 -12.21 -18.73 3.56
CA HIS A 159 -12.72 -19.09 4.88
C HIS A 159 -11.71 -19.93 5.68
N LEU A 160 -11.00 -20.85 5.02
CA LEU A 160 -9.97 -21.67 5.65
C LEU A 160 -8.78 -20.83 6.08
N ILE A 161 -8.25 -20.00 5.17
CA ILE A 161 -7.14 -19.09 5.46
C ILE A 161 -7.53 -18.16 6.61
N ARG A 162 -8.74 -17.56 6.58
CA ARG A 162 -9.24 -16.70 7.64
C ARG A 162 -9.43 -17.42 8.96
N ARG A 163 -10.00 -18.63 8.95
CA ARG A 163 -10.32 -19.29 10.22
C ARG A 163 -9.05 -19.78 10.91
N PHE A 164 -8.10 -20.32 10.15
CA PHE A 164 -6.82 -20.77 10.71
C PHE A 164 -5.84 -19.61 10.94
N GLY A 165 -5.90 -18.54 10.14
CA GLY A 165 -5.16 -17.30 10.36
C GLY A 165 -5.69 -16.47 11.53
N SER A 166 -6.94 -16.64 11.96
CA SER A 166 -7.49 -15.90 13.11
C SER A 166 -7.02 -16.44 14.46
N GLU A 167 -6.60 -17.70 14.47
CA GLU A 167 -6.03 -18.36 15.65
C GLU A 167 -4.52 -18.10 15.78
N VAL A 168 -3.86 -17.75 14.67
CA VAL A 168 -2.46 -17.30 14.64
C VAL A 168 -2.48 -15.77 14.64
N ASN A 169 -1.96 -15.12 15.68
CA ASN A 169 -1.76 -13.67 15.70
C ASN A 169 -0.69 -13.18 14.68
N GLU A 170 -0.51 -13.88 13.56
CA GLU A 170 0.41 -13.55 12.48
C GLU A 170 -0.31 -12.75 11.39
N ALA A 171 0.44 -11.81 10.80
CA ALA A 171 -0.02 -10.82 9.83
C ALA A 171 -0.43 -11.40 8.45
N ALA A 172 -0.57 -12.72 8.29
CA ALA A 172 -0.89 -13.37 7.01
C ALA A 172 -2.29 -12.98 6.48
N GLU A 173 -3.21 -12.59 7.36
CA GLU A 173 -4.55 -12.13 6.98
C GLU A 173 -4.64 -10.64 6.60
N ASP A 174 -3.58 -9.85 6.76
CA ASP A 174 -3.58 -8.43 6.37
C ASP A 174 -3.66 -8.23 4.85
N PHE A 175 -3.66 -9.32 4.05
CA PHE A 175 -3.50 -9.31 2.59
C PHE A 175 -4.66 -9.93 1.81
N MET A 176 -5.74 -10.35 2.48
CA MET A 176 -6.90 -10.91 1.77
C MET A 176 -7.85 -9.79 1.36
N THR A 177 -7.90 -9.51 0.05
CA THR A 177 -8.83 -8.54 -0.52
C THR A 177 -10.25 -9.11 -0.54
N PRO A 178 -11.24 -8.41 0.05
CA PRO A 178 -12.65 -8.77 -0.10
C PRO A 178 -13.07 -8.79 -1.57
N ARG A 179 -13.90 -9.76 -1.94
CA ARG A 179 -14.32 -9.97 -3.34
C ARG A 179 -15.03 -8.79 -3.97
N ASP A 180 -15.87 -8.13 -3.20
CA ASP A 180 -16.58 -6.92 -3.62
C ASP A 180 -15.60 -5.80 -4.00
N VAL A 181 -14.46 -5.72 -3.30
CA VAL A 181 -13.38 -4.78 -3.63
C VAL A 181 -12.57 -5.26 -4.85
N VAL A 182 -12.30 -6.57 -4.94
CA VAL A 182 -11.65 -7.18 -6.12
C VAL A 182 -12.45 -6.87 -7.38
N HIS A 183 -13.74 -7.18 -7.37
CA HIS A 183 -14.62 -7.01 -8.51
C HIS A 183 -14.76 -5.54 -8.90
N LEU A 184 -14.98 -4.64 -7.94
CA LEU A 184 -15.00 -3.20 -8.20
C LEU A 184 -13.71 -2.71 -8.87
N ALA A 185 -12.55 -3.12 -8.38
CA ALA A 185 -11.27 -2.70 -8.96
C ALA A 185 -11.08 -3.22 -10.38
N ILE A 186 -11.53 -4.43 -10.69
CA ILE A 186 -11.49 -5.01 -12.04
C ILE A 186 -12.45 -4.28 -12.98
N GLU A 187 -13.69 -4.04 -12.57
CA GLU A 187 -14.66 -3.29 -13.38
C GLU A 187 -14.13 -1.88 -13.69
N VAL A 188 -13.65 -1.15 -12.68
CA VAL A 188 -13.04 0.18 -12.88
C VAL A 188 -11.81 0.12 -13.79
N LEU A 189 -11.00 -0.95 -13.72
CA LEU A 189 -9.79 -1.13 -14.53
C LEU A 189 -10.08 -1.43 -16.01
N LEU A 190 -11.13 -2.18 -16.29
CA LEU A 190 -11.44 -2.67 -17.63
C LEU A 190 -12.43 -1.77 -18.37
N ASP A 191 -13.28 -1.02 -17.66
CA ASP A 191 -14.34 -0.15 -18.21
C ASP A 191 -13.91 0.70 -19.44
N PRO A 192 -12.78 1.45 -19.43
CA PRO A 192 -12.37 2.25 -20.60
C PRO A 192 -11.98 1.43 -21.83
N ASP A 193 -11.61 0.16 -21.63
CA ASP A 193 -11.18 -0.75 -22.67
C ASP A 193 -12.28 -1.77 -23.03
N ASP A 194 -13.51 -1.63 -22.52
CA ASP A 194 -14.63 -2.51 -22.89
C ASP A 194 -14.75 -2.62 -24.41
N HIS A 195 -14.80 -1.47 -25.10
CA HIS A 195 -14.81 -1.37 -26.56
C HIS A 195 -13.66 -2.10 -27.27
N LEU A 196 -12.47 -2.13 -26.67
CA LEU A 196 -11.30 -2.83 -27.20
C LEU A 196 -11.50 -4.35 -27.14
N PHE A 197 -12.18 -4.83 -26.10
CA PHE A 197 -12.60 -6.23 -25.97
C PHE A 197 -13.77 -6.57 -26.90
N GLU A 198 -14.50 -5.57 -27.38
CA GLU A 198 -15.59 -5.74 -28.35
C GLU A 198 -15.11 -5.96 -29.80
N GLU A 199 -13.86 -5.61 -30.11
CA GLU A 199 -13.31 -5.71 -31.46
C GLU A 199 -12.89 -7.15 -31.83
N ASN A 200 -13.42 -7.66 -32.95
CA ASN A 200 -13.33 -9.07 -33.40
C ASN A 200 -11.93 -9.58 -33.83
N ARG A 201 -10.89 -9.51 -32.98
CA ARG A 201 -9.51 -9.88 -33.37
C ARG A 201 -8.74 -10.85 -32.49
N GLY A 202 -9.35 -11.48 -31.48
CA GLY A 202 -8.61 -12.44 -30.62
C GLY A 202 -7.44 -11.77 -29.91
N LEU A 203 -7.74 -10.63 -29.28
CA LEU A 203 -6.76 -9.77 -28.63
C LEU A 203 -6.16 -10.47 -27.40
N ILE A 204 -4.83 -10.55 -27.32
CA ILE A 204 -4.11 -11.05 -26.15
C ILE A 204 -3.60 -9.85 -25.35
N ARG A 205 -4.01 -9.75 -24.10
CA ARG A 205 -3.51 -8.76 -23.13
C ARG A 205 -2.92 -9.46 -21.91
N THR A 206 -2.15 -8.71 -21.13
CA THR A 206 -1.49 -9.21 -19.93
C THR A 206 -2.06 -8.51 -18.71
N ILE A 207 -2.34 -9.29 -17.66
CA ILE A 207 -2.78 -8.78 -16.36
C ILE A 207 -1.74 -9.17 -15.30
N TYR A 208 -1.35 -8.21 -14.45
CA TYR A 208 -0.29 -8.40 -13.46
C TYR A 208 -0.73 -7.99 -12.06
N ASP A 209 -0.46 -8.86 -11.09
CA ASP A 209 -0.58 -8.54 -9.67
C ASP A 209 0.74 -8.78 -8.91
N PRO A 210 1.46 -7.73 -8.49
CA PRO A 210 2.73 -7.85 -7.75
C PRO A 210 2.56 -8.32 -6.31
N THR A 211 1.34 -8.49 -5.82
CA THR A 211 1.02 -8.93 -4.45
C THR A 211 -0.19 -9.85 -4.51
N CYS A 212 -0.10 -10.88 -5.35
CA CYS A 212 -1.28 -11.55 -5.88
C CYS A 212 -2.07 -12.36 -4.84
N GLY A 213 -1.48 -12.63 -3.67
CA GLY A 213 -2.14 -13.41 -2.65
C GLY A 213 -2.60 -14.75 -3.22
N THR A 214 -3.87 -15.08 -3.05
CA THR A 214 -4.49 -16.30 -3.59
C THR A 214 -4.88 -16.20 -5.07
N GLY A 215 -4.54 -15.10 -5.74
CA GLY A 215 -4.82 -14.85 -7.17
C GLY A 215 -6.18 -14.20 -7.46
N GLY A 216 -6.85 -13.63 -6.45
CA GLY A 216 -8.22 -13.13 -6.56
C GLY A 216 -8.44 -12.14 -7.71
N PHE A 217 -7.61 -11.09 -7.82
CA PHE A 217 -7.71 -10.13 -8.91
C PHE A 217 -7.45 -10.74 -10.28
N LEU A 218 -6.46 -11.64 -10.38
CA LEU A 218 -6.14 -12.33 -11.64
C LEU A 218 -7.32 -13.18 -12.11
N THR A 219 -7.91 -13.95 -11.20
CA THR A 219 -9.06 -14.80 -11.50
C THR A 219 -10.30 -13.99 -11.87
N ASP A 220 -10.57 -12.90 -11.16
CA ASP A 220 -11.76 -12.07 -11.40
C ASP A 220 -11.64 -11.32 -12.73
N GLY A 221 -10.46 -10.77 -13.04
CA GLY A 221 -10.20 -10.16 -14.35
C GLY A 221 -10.37 -11.13 -15.52
N MET A 222 -9.89 -12.37 -15.36
CA MET A 222 -10.08 -13.41 -16.37
C MET A 222 -11.56 -13.79 -16.52
N ASP A 223 -12.28 -13.99 -15.40
CA ASP A 223 -13.72 -14.32 -15.42
C ASP A 223 -14.56 -13.21 -16.03
N HIS A 224 -14.23 -11.94 -15.74
CA HIS A 224 -14.88 -10.78 -16.33
C HIS A 224 -14.75 -10.79 -17.86
N VAL A 225 -13.52 -10.98 -18.38
CA VAL A 225 -13.27 -11.05 -19.83
C VAL A 225 -13.93 -12.28 -20.46
N ASP A 226 -13.91 -13.44 -19.79
CA ASP A 226 -14.59 -14.64 -20.27
C ASP A 226 -16.12 -14.47 -20.36
N ALA A 227 -16.73 -13.70 -19.45
CA ALA A 227 -18.15 -13.35 -19.51
C ALA A 227 -18.52 -12.45 -20.71
N LEU A 228 -17.53 -11.79 -21.34
CA LEU A 228 -17.72 -11.04 -22.58
C LEU A 228 -17.78 -11.95 -23.83
N ARG A 229 -17.44 -13.25 -23.71
CA ARG A 229 -17.38 -14.20 -24.85
C ARG A 229 -18.71 -14.36 -25.60
N ASP A 230 -19.86 -14.27 -24.92
CA ASP A 230 -21.16 -14.35 -25.61
C ASP A 230 -21.42 -13.11 -26.48
N ARG A 231 -20.78 -11.98 -26.18
CA ARG A 231 -20.87 -10.73 -26.95
C ARG A 231 -19.93 -10.74 -28.16
N PHE A 232 -18.76 -11.39 -28.06
CA PHE A 232 -17.70 -11.36 -29.07
C PHE A 232 -17.35 -12.77 -29.51
N LYS A 233 -17.67 -13.12 -30.77
CA LYS A 233 -17.50 -14.48 -31.33
C LYS A 233 -16.07 -15.05 -31.23
N ILE A 234 -15.08 -14.22 -30.89
CA ILE A 234 -13.73 -14.60 -30.48
C ILE A 234 -13.38 -13.77 -29.23
N ALA A 235 -13.30 -14.42 -28.06
CA ALA A 235 -13.01 -13.72 -26.81
C ALA A 235 -11.57 -13.16 -26.77
N PRO A 236 -11.36 -12.01 -26.13
CA PRO A 236 -10.03 -11.60 -25.71
C PRO A 236 -9.44 -12.59 -24.71
N THR A 237 -8.11 -12.68 -24.62
CA THR A 237 -7.42 -13.52 -23.64
C THR A 237 -6.56 -12.66 -22.73
N LEU A 238 -6.77 -12.79 -21.42
CA LEU A 238 -5.84 -12.26 -20.42
C LEU A 238 -4.82 -13.34 -20.04
N VAL A 239 -3.55 -12.99 -20.16
CA VAL A 239 -2.43 -13.81 -19.68
C VAL A 239 -2.05 -13.31 -18.28
N PRO A 240 -2.21 -14.14 -17.24
CA PRO A 240 -1.95 -13.73 -15.87
C PRO A 240 -0.45 -13.74 -15.56
N TYR A 241 -0.02 -12.75 -14.79
CA TYR A 241 1.29 -12.65 -14.16
C TYR A 241 1.07 -12.30 -12.70
N GLY A 242 1.82 -12.92 -11.81
CA GLY A 242 1.65 -12.71 -10.38
C GLY A 242 2.96 -12.83 -9.63
N GLN A 243 3.03 -12.16 -8.49
CA GLN A 243 4.10 -12.38 -7.53
C GLN A 243 3.54 -12.38 -6.11
N GLU A 244 3.98 -13.35 -5.30
CA GLU A 244 3.57 -13.51 -3.90
C GLU A 244 4.79 -13.81 -3.04
N LEU A 245 4.81 -13.29 -1.81
CA LEU A 245 5.90 -13.46 -0.87
C LEU A 245 5.77 -14.79 -0.10
N GLU A 246 4.56 -15.15 0.31
CA GLU A 246 4.30 -16.30 1.18
C GLU A 246 4.09 -17.60 0.37
N PRO A 247 4.93 -18.64 0.57
CA PRO A 247 4.84 -19.89 -0.20
C PRO A 247 3.46 -20.55 -0.19
N GLN A 248 2.78 -20.59 0.96
CA GLN A 248 1.49 -21.27 1.09
C GLN A 248 0.38 -20.54 0.32
N THR A 249 0.39 -19.21 0.37
CA THR A 249 -0.54 -18.36 -0.38
C THR A 249 -0.27 -18.45 -1.88
N HIS A 250 1.00 -18.44 -2.28
CA HIS A 250 1.44 -18.66 -3.65
C HIS A 250 0.97 -20.01 -4.20
N ALA A 251 1.04 -21.08 -3.42
CA ALA A 251 0.57 -22.41 -3.81
C ALA A 251 -0.95 -22.46 -4.11
N VAL A 252 -1.76 -21.66 -3.40
CA VAL A 252 -3.19 -21.51 -3.68
C VAL A 252 -3.43 -20.76 -5.01
N ALA A 253 -2.65 -19.70 -5.28
CA ALA A 253 -2.71 -18.99 -6.56
C ALA A 253 -2.29 -19.89 -7.73
N LEU A 254 -1.21 -20.67 -7.58
CA LEU A 254 -0.77 -21.67 -8.56
C LEU A 254 -1.88 -22.68 -8.86
N THR A 255 -2.50 -23.25 -7.82
CA THR A 255 -3.59 -24.22 -7.98
C THR A 255 -4.75 -23.60 -8.78
N SER A 256 -5.11 -22.36 -8.46
CA SER A 256 -6.19 -21.65 -9.16
C SER A 256 -5.87 -21.42 -10.64
N MET A 257 -4.60 -21.17 -10.99
CA MET A 257 -4.18 -21.02 -12.39
C MET A 257 -4.06 -22.37 -13.12
N LEU A 258 -3.61 -23.44 -12.46
CA LEU A 258 -3.53 -24.78 -13.06
C LEU A 258 -4.91 -25.36 -13.43
N LEU A 259 -5.94 -25.01 -12.66
CA LEU A 259 -7.32 -25.45 -12.91
C LEU A 259 -7.99 -24.69 -14.05
N ARG A 260 -7.42 -23.55 -14.47
CA ARG A 260 -7.96 -22.75 -15.58
C ARG A 260 -7.42 -23.23 -16.91
N THR A 261 -8.29 -23.21 -17.91
CA THR A 261 -7.97 -23.63 -19.27
C THR A 261 -8.48 -22.59 -20.25
N LEU A 262 -7.80 -22.43 -21.39
CA LEU A 262 -8.27 -21.59 -22.49
C LEU A 262 -8.89 -22.51 -23.55
N GLU A 263 -10.08 -22.20 -24.06
CA GLU A 263 -10.70 -23.01 -25.12
C GLU A 263 -9.80 -23.16 -26.36
N SER A 264 -9.05 -22.10 -26.69
CA SER A 264 -8.12 -22.09 -27.83
C SER A 264 -6.85 -22.91 -27.60
N ASP A 265 -6.46 -23.12 -26.34
CA ASP A 265 -5.24 -23.85 -25.95
C ASP A 265 -5.38 -24.42 -24.51
N PRO A 266 -6.14 -25.52 -24.33
CA PRO A 266 -6.45 -26.05 -23.00
C PRO A 266 -5.22 -26.52 -22.22
N GLY A 267 -4.13 -26.87 -22.92
CA GLY A 267 -2.88 -27.32 -22.31
C GLY A 267 -1.93 -26.19 -21.88
N ARG A 268 -2.29 -24.92 -22.11
CA ARG A 268 -1.45 -23.78 -21.76
C ARG A 268 -1.32 -23.64 -20.24
N ASP A 269 -0.08 -23.64 -19.76
CA ASP A 269 0.19 -23.40 -18.34
C ASP A 269 0.08 -21.91 -17.98
N LEU A 270 -1.07 -21.53 -17.42
CA LEU A 270 -1.33 -20.19 -16.90
C LEU A 270 -0.66 -19.93 -15.54
N SER A 271 -0.20 -20.98 -14.84
CA SER A 271 0.49 -20.87 -13.55
C SER A 271 1.95 -20.48 -13.70
N LYS A 272 2.54 -20.69 -14.88
CA LYS A 272 3.97 -20.46 -15.18
C LYS A 272 4.49 -19.07 -14.75
N ASN A 273 3.63 -18.06 -14.82
CA ASN A 273 3.97 -16.66 -14.57
C ASN A 273 3.59 -16.19 -13.16
N ILE A 274 3.11 -17.09 -12.29
CA ILE A 274 2.93 -16.82 -10.87
C ILE A 274 4.24 -17.18 -10.17
N LYS A 275 4.86 -16.19 -9.54
CA LYS A 275 6.22 -16.30 -9.01
C LYS A 275 6.26 -16.09 -7.50
N LEU A 276 7.19 -16.78 -6.85
CA LEU A 276 7.44 -16.66 -5.42
C LEU A 276 8.63 -15.71 -5.17
N GLY A 277 8.45 -14.75 -4.27
CA GLY A 277 9.53 -13.88 -3.79
C GLY A 277 9.05 -12.46 -3.46
N SER A 278 9.89 -11.69 -2.76
CA SER A 278 9.56 -10.27 -2.49
C SER A 278 9.55 -9.45 -3.76
N THR A 279 8.44 -8.77 -4.03
CA THR A 279 8.30 -7.82 -5.14
C THR A 279 9.30 -6.68 -5.05
N LEU A 280 9.61 -6.20 -3.85
CA LEU A 280 10.48 -5.03 -3.69
C LEU A 280 11.95 -5.38 -3.87
N SER A 281 12.45 -6.46 -3.25
CA SER A 281 13.86 -6.83 -3.32
C SER A 281 14.23 -7.88 -4.37
N ASN A 282 13.26 -8.62 -4.90
CA ASN A 282 13.46 -9.71 -5.85
C ASN A 282 12.36 -9.74 -6.91
N ASP A 283 12.32 -8.70 -7.74
CA ASP A 283 11.37 -8.58 -8.86
C ASP A 283 11.54 -9.74 -9.86
N GLN A 284 10.58 -10.67 -9.86
CA GLN A 284 10.62 -11.85 -10.73
C GLN A 284 10.21 -11.56 -12.17
N HIS A 285 9.73 -10.34 -12.43
CA HIS A 285 9.20 -9.89 -13.71
C HIS A 285 9.92 -8.63 -14.21
N ALA A 286 11.20 -8.45 -13.86
CA ALA A 286 11.97 -7.21 -14.08
C ALA A 286 11.88 -6.65 -15.51
N GLU A 287 11.95 -7.52 -16.51
CA GLU A 287 11.96 -7.17 -17.94
C GLU A 287 10.55 -7.09 -18.57
N GLU A 288 9.53 -7.52 -17.84
CA GLU A 288 8.16 -7.58 -18.35
C GLU A 288 7.43 -6.24 -18.15
N ARG A 289 6.42 -6.01 -19.00
CA ARG A 289 5.48 -4.88 -18.92
C ARG A 289 4.05 -5.37 -19.20
N PHE A 290 3.07 -4.67 -18.64
CA PHE A 290 1.70 -5.16 -18.58
C PHE A 290 0.68 -4.09 -18.96
N HIS A 291 -0.40 -4.57 -19.61
CA HIS A 291 -1.51 -3.72 -20.05
C HIS A 291 -2.43 -3.37 -18.87
N TYR A 292 -2.64 -4.34 -17.98
CA TYR A 292 -3.47 -4.20 -16.79
C TYR A 292 -2.66 -4.59 -15.56
N CYS A 293 -2.59 -3.70 -14.57
CA CYS A 293 -1.96 -3.99 -13.29
C CYS A 293 -2.96 -3.79 -12.15
N VAL A 294 -2.98 -4.70 -11.19
CA VAL A 294 -3.88 -4.66 -10.02
C VAL A 294 -3.11 -5.04 -8.79
N SER A 295 -3.38 -4.42 -7.64
CA SER A 295 -2.65 -4.78 -6.42
C SER A 295 -3.40 -4.34 -5.18
N ASN A 296 -3.30 -5.16 -4.13
CA ASN A 296 -3.63 -4.76 -2.76
C ASN A 296 -2.42 -5.08 -1.87
N PRO A 297 -1.41 -4.19 -1.82
CA PRO A 297 -0.21 -4.44 -1.06
C PRO A 297 -0.44 -4.30 0.45
N PRO A 298 0.50 -4.78 1.27
CA PRO A 298 0.53 -4.52 2.70
C PRO A 298 0.38 -3.04 3.08
N PHE A 299 -0.67 -2.68 3.83
CA PHE A 299 -0.88 -1.29 4.24
C PHE A 299 0.10 -0.85 5.33
N GLY A 300 0.86 0.22 5.05
CA GLY A 300 1.66 0.92 6.07
C GLY A 300 2.72 0.04 6.75
N LYS A 301 3.15 -1.06 6.10
CA LYS A 301 4.14 -1.96 6.68
C LYS A 301 5.56 -1.44 6.43
N PRO A 302 6.49 -1.69 7.37
CA PRO A 302 7.88 -1.36 7.17
C PRO A 302 8.53 -2.23 6.09
N TRP A 303 9.44 -1.64 5.30
CA TRP A 303 10.15 -2.32 4.20
C TRP A 303 11.64 -2.56 4.50
N GLY A 304 12.02 -2.58 5.78
CA GLY A 304 13.41 -2.74 6.20
C GLY A 304 14.09 -4.03 5.70
N LYS A 305 13.33 -5.10 5.43
CA LYS A 305 13.87 -6.34 4.84
C LYS A 305 14.29 -6.17 3.39
N ASP A 306 13.64 -5.27 2.66
CA ASP A 306 13.89 -4.99 1.24
C ASP A 306 14.81 -3.78 1.04
N GLN A 307 15.23 -3.12 2.13
CA GLN A 307 15.84 -1.81 2.08
C GLN A 307 17.11 -1.76 1.23
N ASP A 308 18.03 -2.70 1.46
CA ASP A 308 19.32 -2.69 0.75
C ASP A 308 19.15 -2.82 -0.77
N ALA A 309 18.19 -3.63 -1.22
CA ALA A 309 17.92 -3.82 -2.64
C ALA A 309 17.26 -2.58 -3.26
N VAL A 310 16.26 -2.02 -2.58
CA VAL A 310 15.51 -0.83 -3.03
C VAL A 310 16.42 0.40 -3.06
N VAL A 311 17.23 0.63 -2.02
CA VAL A 311 18.18 1.75 -1.95
C VAL A 311 19.23 1.61 -3.04
N ARG A 312 19.78 0.42 -3.24
CA ARG A 312 20.75 0.17 -4.32
C ARG A 312 20.13 0.48 -5.69
N GLU A 313 18.92 0.00 -5.96
CA GLU A 313 18.24 0.27 -7.23
C GLU A 313 17.99 1.77 -7.45
N HIS A 314 17.53 2.49 -6.42
CA HIS A 314 17.34 3.94 -6.49
C HIS A 314 18.65 4.68 -6.79
N GLN A 315 19.75 4.32 -6.11
CA GLN A 315 21.04 4.97 -6.29
C GLN A 315 21.71 4.65 -7.63
N GLU A 316 21.62 3.40 -8.09
CA GLU A 316 22.33 2.94 -9.29
C GLU A 316 21.55 3.19 -10.57
N LYS A 317 20.21 3.08 -10.54
CA LYS A 317 19.37 3.18 -11.74
C LYS A 317 18.54 4.46 -11.83
N GLY A 318 18.26 5.13 -10.72
CA GLY A 318 17.38 6.31 -10.72
C GLY A 318 16.06 6.02 -11.47
N PHE A 319 15.73 6.87 -12.44
CA PHE A 319 14.53 6.75 -13.28
C PHE A 319 14.57 5.61 -14.32
N GLU A 320 15.71 4.97 -14.57
CA GLU A 320 15.77 3.72 -15.35
C GLU A 320 15.31 2.51 -14.52
N GLY A 321 15.28 2.66 -13.19
CA GLY A 321 14.74 1.68 -12.24
C GLY A 321 13.32 2.01 -11.81
N ARG A 322 12.82 1.25 -10.82
CA ARG A 322 11.44 1.38 -10.32
C ARG A 322 11.26 2.54 -9.34
N PHE A 323 12.31 2.91 -8.63
CA PHE A 323 12.23 3.83 -7.49
C PHE A 323 12.93 5.16 -7.76
N GLY A 324 12.83 5.66 -8.99
CA GLY A 324 13.54 6.87 -9.44
C GLY A 324 13.21 8.15 -8.65
N PRO A 325 11.93 8.48 -8.42
CA PRO A 325 11.53 9.74 -7.77
C PRO A 325 12.23 9.99 -6.43
N LYS A 326 11.91 9.18 -5.41
CA LYS A 326 12.55 9.11 -4.08
C LYS A 326 12.05 7.87 -3.34
N LEU A 327 12.60 7.63 -2.15
CA LEU A 327 12.20 6.56 -1.25
C LEU A 327 11.37 7.10 -0.07
N PRO A 328 10.24 6.46 0.29
CA PRO A 328 9.46 6.84 1.47
C PRO A 328 10.21 6.45 2.75
N ARG A 329 9.67 6.82 3.92
CA ARG A 329 10.22 6.36 5.21
C ARG A 329 10.21 4.84 5.30
N ILE A 330 11.22 4.27 5.96
CA ILE A 330 11.36 2.80 6.17
C ILE A 330 10.11 2.19 6.84
N SER A 331 9.39 2.97 7.65
CA SER A 331 8.19 2.53 8.36
C SER A 331 6.96 2.31 7.48
N ASP A 332 6.93 2.84 6.25
CA ASP A 332 5.78 2.73 5.34
C ASP A 332 6.24 2.48 3.89
N GLY A 333 6.08 1.25 3.41
CA GLY A 333 6.45 0.83 2.05
C GLY A 333 5.35 1.03 1.00
N SER A 334 4.19 1.59 1.35
CA SER A 334 3.01 1.63 0.47
C SER A 334 3.32 2.28 -0.89
N MET A 335 4.07 3.38 -0.90
CA MET A 335 4.42 4.10 -2.13
C MET A 335 5.53 3.42 -2.96
N LEU A 336 6.22 2.40 -2.43
CA LEU A 336 7.13 1.58 -3.22
C LEU A 336 6.34 0.64 -4.15
N PHE A 337 5.24 0.06 -3.67
CA PHE A 337 4.36 -0.76 -4.52
C PHE A 337 3.67 0.08 -5.59
N LEU A 338 3.28 1.32 -5.24
CA LEU A 338 2.74 2.29 -6.20
C LEU A 338 3.73 2.58 -7.34
N GLN A 339 4.98 2.89 -7.00
CA GLN A 339 6.06 3.10 -7.98
C GLN A 339 6.35 1.84 -8.80
N HIS A 340 6.40 0.66 -8.17
CA HIS A 340 6.60 -0.62 -8.86
C HIS A 340 5.51 -0.85 -9.91
N LEU A 341 4.25 -0.62 -9.56
CA LEU A 341 3.13 -0.86 -10.46
C LEU A 341 3.19 0.05 -11.70
N VAL A 342 3.51 1.33 -11.52
CA VAL A 342 3.69 2.29 -12.62
C VAL A 342 4.87 1.92 -13.51
N ALA A 343 5.99 1.52 -12.91
CA ALA A 343 7.18 1.07 -13.66
C ALA A 343 6.93 -0.17 -14.53
N LYS A 344 5.83 -0.90 -14.28
CA LYS A 344 5.41 -2.09 -15.02
C LYS A 344 4.40 -1.83 -16.14
N PHE A 345 3.96 -0.60 -16.34
CA PHE A 345 3.03 -0.30 -17.43
C PHE A 345 3.66 -0.53 -18.80
N GLU A 346 2.91 -1.19 -19.68
CA GLU A 346 3.23 -1.28 -21.10
C GLU A 346 3.30 0.11 -21.72
N SER A 347 4.16 0.26 -22.73
CA SER A 347 4.38 1.54 -23.38
C SER A 347 3.13 1.99 -24.15
N PRO A 348 2.85 3.31 -24.22
CA PRO A 348 1.71 3.83 -24.99
C PRO A 348 1.68 3.34 -26.45
N GLU A 349 2.84 3.17 -27.09
CA GLU A 349 2.96 2.66 -28.46
C GLU A 349 2.51 1.20 -28.62
N ARG A 350 2.49 0.44 -27.52
CA ARG A 350 2.06 -0.97 -27.45
C ARG A 350 0.66 -1.13 -26.85
N GLY A 351 -0.08 -0.03 -26.71
CA GLY A 351 -1.44 -0.02 -26.18
C GLY A 351 -1.55 0.46 -24.74
N GLY A 352 -0.43 0.85 -24.13
CA GLY A 352 -0.34 1.46 -22.80
C GLY A 352 -0.71 0.54 -21.64
N GLY A 353 -0.31 0.95 -20.45
CA GLY A 353 -0.63 0.31 -19.19
C GLY A 353 -1.61 1.15 -18.37
N ARG A 354 -2.52 0.44 -17.70
CA ARG A 354 -3.44 0.99 -16.70
C ARG A 354 -3.41 0.12 -15.47
N GLY A 355 -3.66 0.70 -14.30
CA GLY A 355 -3.73 -0.08 -13.10
C GLY A 355 -4.56 0.50 -11.97
N VAL A 356 -5.00 -0.39 -11.08
CA VAL A 356 -5.76 -0.07 -9.88
C VAL A 356 -5.04 -0.65 -8.67
N ILE A 357 -4.65 0.21 -7.73
CA ILE A 357 -4.01 -0.21 -6.49
C ILE A 357 -4.82 0.24 -5.28
N VAL A 358 -5.07 -0.70 -4.37
CA VAL A 358 -5.77 -0.42 -3.12
C VAL A 358 -4.77 0.09 -2.09
N LEU A 359 -4.99 1.26 -1.50
CA LEU A 359 -4.12 1.84 -0.48
C LEU A 359 -4.94 2.38 0.70
N SER A 360 -4.28 2.58 1.84
CA SER A 360 -4.83 3.38 2.94
C SER A 360 -4.80 4.88 2.60
N GLY A 361 -5.26 5.74 3.51
CA GLY A 361 -5.16 7.19 3.34
C GLY A 361 -3.73 7.75 3.40
N SER A 362 -2.76 7.03 3.98
CA SER A 362 -1.39 7.54 4.22
C SER A 362 -0.73 8.12 2.96
N PRO A 363 -0.67 7.42 1.81
CA PRO A 363 -0.05 7.94 0.58
C PRO A 363 -0.64 9.23 0.01
N LEU A 364 -1.86 9.63 0.41
CA LEU A 364 -2.51 10.83 -0.10
C LEU A 364 -1.89 12.12 0.46
N PHE A 365 -1.39 12.11 1.69
CA PHE A 365 -1.01 13.34 2.41
C PHE A 365 0.25 13.24 3.27
N ASN A 366 0.83 12.05 3.44
CA ASN A 366 2.02 11.90 4.28
C ASN A 366 3.26 12.59 3.66
N GLY A 367 4.12 13.14 4.51
CA GLY A 367 5.37 13.78 4.04
C GLY A 367 5.16 15.18 3.46
N GLY A 368 6.04 16.11 3.83
CA GLY A 368 6.02 17.50 3.34
C GLY A 368 6.88 17.69 2.09
N ALA A 369 6.90 18.91 1.56
CA ALA A 369 7.69 19.29 0.39
C ALA A 369 9.15 18.81 0.48
N GLY A 370 9.64 18.19 -0.59
CA GLY A 370 10.99 17.60 -0.66
C GLY A 370 11.16 16.23 0.02
N SER A 371 10.18 15.75 0.80
CA SER A 371 10.21 14.40 1.38
C SER A 371 9.93 13.33 0.34
N GLY A 372 10.36 12.09 0.59
CA GLY A 372 10.19 11.02 -0.38
C GLY A 372 8.75 10.78 -0.80
N GLU A 373 7.82 10.81 0.15
CA GLU A 373 6.39 10.65 -0.13
C GLU A 373 5.82 11.77 -1.01
N SER A 374 6.19 13.01 -0.72
CA SER A 374 5.76 14.16 -1.52
C SER A 374 6.38 14.14 -2.93
N GLU A 375 7.65 13.78 -3.07
CA GLU A 375 8.31 13.67 -4.38
C GLU A 375 7.74 12.53 -5.24
N ILE A 376 7.32 11.42 -4.62
CA ILE A 376 6.62 10.35 -5.34
C ILE A 376 5.27 10.85 -5.84
N ARG A 377 4.48 11.55 -5.01
CA ARG A 377 3.21 12.16 -5.46
C ARG A 377 3.43 13.18 -6.57
N ARG A 378 4.41 14.08 -6.40
CA ARG A 378 4.83 15.06 -7.40
C ARG A 378 5.07 14.37 -8.74
N HIS A 379 5.91 13.34 -8.74
CA HIS A 379 6.23 12.60 -9.94
C HIS A 379 5.00 11.97 -10.61
N LEU A 380 4.10 11.34 -9.84
CA LEU A 380 2.90 10.68 -10.39
C LEU A 380 1.88 11.68 -10.96
N LEU A 381 1.73 12.85 -10.33
CA LEU A 381 0.81 13.90 -10.76
C LEU A 381 1.36 14.68 -11.96
N GLU A 382 2.63 15.08 -11.91
CA GLU A 382 3.27 15.85 -12.99
C GLU A 382 3.50 15.01 -14.26
N ASN A 383 3.70 13.68 -14.14
CA ASN A 383 3.72 12.76 -15.28
C ASN A 383 2.31 12.27 -15.67
N ASP A 384 1.26 12.94 -15.19
CA ASP A 384 -0.13 12.69 -15.56
C ASP A 384 -0.55 11.21 -15.41
N THR A 385 -0.01 10.51 -14.42
CA THR A 385 -0.23 9.07 -14.22
C THR A 385 -1.48 8.80 -13.38
N VAL A 386 -1.77 9.65 -12.40
CA VAL A 386 -2.95 9.49 -11.52
C VAL A 386 -4.21 9.93 -12.26
N GLU A 387 -5.10 9.00 -12.57
CA GLU A 387 -6.33 9.26 -13.32
C GLU A 387 -7.53 9.53 -12.41
N ALA A 388 -7.68 8.71 -11.37
CA ALA A 388 -8.75 8.88 -10.39
C ALA A 388 -8.36 8.32 -9.02
N ILE A 389 -9.01 8.79 -7.96
CA ILE A 389 -8.92 8.25 -6.61
C ILE A 389 -10.34 8.05 -6.07
N ILE A 390 -10.67 6.81 -5.70
CA ILE A 390 -12.00 6.43 -5.23
C ILE A 390 -11.92 6.08 -3.74
N ALA A 391 -12.57 6.86 -2.88
CA ALA A 391 -12.68 6.58 -1.46
C ALA A 391 -13.74 5.51 -1.20
N LEU A 392 -13.37 4.40 -0.57
CA LEU A 392 -14.25 3.27 -0.33
C LEU A 392 -14.91 3.35 1.07
N PRO A 393 -16.06 2.67 1.28
CA PRO A 393 -16.68 2.58 2.60
C PRO A 393 -15.72 1.98 3.63
N THR A 394 -15.77 2.48 4.86
CA THR A 394 -15.05 1.85 5.99
C THR A 394 -15.67 0.48 6.31
N GLU A 395 -14.96 -0.35 7.09
CA GLU A 395 -15.48 -1.68 7.50
C GLU A 395 -15.84 -2.62 6.34
N ILE A 396 -15.18 -2.47 5.18
CA ILE A 396 -15.26 -3.39 4.05
C ILE A 396 -14.15 -4.45 4.07
N PHE A 397 -13.07 -4.23 4.83
CA PHE A 397 -11.96 -5.18 5.00
C PHE A 397 -12.10 -6.01 6.28
N PHE A 398 -11.58 -7.24 6.27
CA PHE A 398 -11.77 -8.20 7.35
C PHE A 398 -11.08 -7.84 8.67
N ARG A 399 -9.93 -7.15 8.63
CA ARG A 399 -9.12 -6.83 9.83
C ARG A 399 -8.96 -5.35 10.12
N THR A 400 -9.46 -4.47 9.27
CA THR A 400 -9.33 -3.02 9.47
C THR A 400 -10.62 -2.28 9.15
N GLY A 401 -10.92 -1.29 9.99
CA GLY A 401 -12.00 -0.33 9.78
C GLY A 401 -11.52 1.00 9.18
N ILE A 402 -10.25 1.09 8.75
CA ILE A 402 -9.70 2.31 8.14
C ILE A 402 -10.39 2.61 6.81
N GLY A 403 -10.36 3.88 6.41
CA GLY A 403 -10.69 4.26 5.03
C GLY A 403 -9.60 3.77 4.07
N THR A 404 -10.05 3.14 2.99
CA THR A 404 -9.19 2.66 1.89
C THR A 404 -9.60 3.31 0.59
N TYR A 405 -8.67 3.38 -0.35
CA TYR A 405 -8.82 4.11 -1.60
C TYR A 405 -8.35 3.24 -2.76
N LEU A 406 -9.08 3.29 -3.88
CA LEU A 406 -8.58 2.79 -5.16
C LEU A 406 -7.85 3.94 -5.86
N TRP A 407 -6.56 3.76 -6.10
CA TRP A 407 -5.79 4.64 -6.97
C TRP A 407 -5.85 4.07 -8.38
N VAL A 408 -6.49 4.82 -9.28
CA VAL A 408 -6.58 4.51 -10.69
C VAL A 408 -5.46 5.25 -11.42
N LEU A 409 -4.62 4.50 -12.11
CA LEU A 409 -3.37 4.97 -12.71
C LEU A 409 -3.32 4.59 -14.18
N SER A 410 -2.82 5.46 -15.04
CA SER A 410 -2.78 5.23 -16.50
C SER A 410 -1.66 6.01 -17.14
N ASN A 411 -0.91 5.40 -18.07
CA ASN A 411 -0.01 6.13 -18.98
C ASN A 411 -0.64 6.36 -20.36
N LYS A 412 -1.93 6.05 -20.50
CA LYS A 412 -2.70 6.11 -21.76
C LYS A 412 -4.02 6.86 -21.58
N LYS A 413 -4.03 7.89 -20.75
CA LYS A 413 -5.22 8.71 -20.50
C LYS A 413 -5.81 9.24 -21.81
N PRO A 414 -7.14 9.17 -22.01
CA PRO A 414 -7.79 9.81 -23.14
C PRO A 414 -7.62 11.33 -23.08
N GLU A 415 -7.65 12.02 -24.22
CA GLU A 415 -7.38 13.47 -24.32
C GLU A 415 -8.19 14.31 -23.32
N HIS A 416 -9.46 13.96 -23.08
CA HIS A 416 -10.33 14.71 -22.16
C HIS A 416 -9.97 14.56 -20.67
N ARG A 417 -9.11 13.60 -20.29
CA ARG A 417 -8.65 13.39 -18.90
C ARG A 417 -7.21 13.86 -18.65
N LYS A 418 -6.51 14.32 -19.68
CA LYS A 418 -5.09 14.73 -19.55
C LYS A 418 -4.95 15.93 -18.64
N GLY A 419 -3.98 15.86 -17.73
CA GLY A 419 -3.72 16.88 -16.70
C GLY A 419 -4.78 16.93 -15.59
N GLN A 420 -5.77 16.04 -15.62
CA GLN A 420 -6.87 16.04 -14.67
C GLN A 420 -6.89 14.77 -13.81
N VAL A 421 -7.40 14.93 -12.59
CA VAL A 421 -7.62 13.86 -11.62
C VAL A 421 -9.07 13.91 -11.14
N GLN A 422 -9.75 12.76 -11.19
CA GLN A 422 -11.09 12.61 -10.65
C GLN A 422 -11.05 12.05 -9.22
N LEU A 423 -11.63 12.76 -8.25
CA LEU A 423 -11.87 12.23 -6.91
C LEU A 423 -13.31 11.74 -6.83
N ILE A 424 -13.52 10.52 -6.30
CA ILE A 424 -14.86 9.92 -6.15
C ILE A 424 -15.06 9.47 -4.71
N ASP A 425 -16.00 10.09 -4.00
CA ASP A 425 -16.42 9.68 -2.66
C ASP A 425 -17.49 8.58 -2.76
N ALA A 426 -17.04 7.32 -2.68
CA ALA A 426 -17.92 6.15 -2.66
C ALA A 426 -18.17 5.63 -1.22
N THR A 427 -17.93 6.44 -0.18
CA THR A 427 -18.01 5.97 1.21
C THR A 427 -19.43 5.61 1.66
N SER A 428 -20.46 6.13 0.98
CA SER A 428 -21.89 5.83 1.15
C SER A 428 -22.36 4.63 0.33
N HIS A 429 -21.56 4.14 -0.62
CA HIS A 429 -21.94 3.11 -1.60
C HIS A 429 -21.72 1.70 -1.04
N PHE A 430 -22.59 1.28 -0.12
CA PHE A 430 -22.56 -0.08 0.44
C PHE A 430 -23.93 -0.61 0.85
N SER A 431 -23.98 -1.94 1.00
CA SER A 431 -25.03 -2.65 1.72
C SER A 431 -24.50 -3.20 3.04
N SER A 432 -25.33 -3.20 4.10
CA SER A 432 -24.97 -3.83 5.38
C SER A 432 -25.01 -5.36 5.28
N MET A 433 -24.02 -6.03 5.87
CA MET A 433 -23.97 -7.48 5.93
C MET A 433 -24.87 -8.02 7.03
N ARG A 434 -25.53 -9.16 6.77
CA ARG A 434 -26.34 -9.87 7.78
C ARG A 434 -25.50 -10.52 8.88
N LYS A 435 -24.31 -10.97 8.52
CA LYS A 435 -23.34 -11.60 9.42
C LYS A 435 -22.00 -10.94 9.20
N ASN A 436 -21.43 -10.38 10.27
CA ASN A 436 -20.13 -9.73 10.22
C ASN A 436 -19.02 -10.77 10.05
N GLU A 437 -17.94 -10.36 9.40
CA GLU A 437 -16.77 -11.18 9.15
C GLU A 437 -15.51 -10.46 9.63
N GLY A 438 -15.17 -10.66 10.90
CA GLY A 438 -14.17 -9.84 11.58
C GLY A 438 -14.65 -8.38 11.68
N ASN A 439 -13.85 -7.45 11.18
CA ASN A 439 -14.19 -6.03 11.05
C ASN A 439 -15.06 -5.74 9.82
N LYS A 440 -15.22 -6.68 8.87
CA LYS A 440 -16.06 -6.47 7.70
C LYS A 440 -17.53 -6.53 8.10
N ARG A 441 -18.23 -5.40 7.95
CA ARG A 441 -19.67 -5.23 8.21
C ARG A 441 -20.44 -4.73 6.99
N ARG A 442 -19.72 -4.25 5.98
CA ARG A 442 -20.27 -3.64 4.78
C ARG A 442 -19.78 -4.41 3.55
N GLN A 443 -20.62 -4.45 2.52
CA GLN A 443 -20.28 -5.00 1.22
C GLN A 443 -20.63 -4.00 0.11
N ILE A 444 -19.82 -3.95 -0.94
CA ILE A 444 -20.13 -3.21 -2.16
C ILE A 444 -20.85 -4.19 -3.10
N GLY A 445 -22.18 -4.08 -3.21
CA GLY A 445 -22.98 -4.98 -4.05
C GLY A 445 -22.97 -4.57 -5.52
N ASP A 446 -23.47 -5.42 -6.41
CA ASP A 446 -23.48 -5.20 -7.87
C ASP A 446 -24.17 -3.88 -8.30
N GLU A 447 -25.14 -3.39 -7.51
CA GLU A 447 -25.75 -2.06 -7.73
C GLU A 447 -24.76 -0.93 -7.42
N GLN A 448 -24.14 -0.97 -6.23
CA GLN A 448 -23.13 0.02 -5.83
C GLN A 448 -21.90 -0.01 -6.74
N ILE A 449 -21.47 -1.19 -7.20
CA ILE A 449 -20.37 -1.31 -8.15
C ILE A 449 -20.71 -0.59 -9.46
N ARG A 450 -21.91 -0.80 -10.00
CA ARG A 450 -22.37 -0.10 -11.20
C ARG A 450 -22.42 1.41 -10.99
N GLU A 451 -22.97 1.89 -9.88
CA GLU A 451 -23.02 3.31 -9.55
C GLU A 451 -21.62 3.94 -9.52
N ILE A 452 -20.65 3.27 -8.88
CA ILE A 452 -19.27 3.76 -8.79
C ILE A 452 -18.59 3.78 -10.15
N VAL A 453 -18.76 2.72 -10.96
CA VAL A 453 -18.18 2.63 -12.31
C VAL A 453 -18.80 3.69 -13.23
N GLU A 454 -20.12 3.90 -13.17
CA GLU A 454 -20.82 4.96 -13.92
C GLU A 454 -20.30 6.35 -13.53
N MET A 455 -20.11 6.63 -12.23
CA MET A 455 -19.51 7.89 -11.78
C MET A 455 -18.09 8.07 -12.33
N TYR A 456 -17.28 7.00 -12.30
CA TYR A 456 -15.94 7.02 -12.86
C TYR A 456 -15.99 7.30 -14.37
N ALA A 457 -16.77 6.54 -15.13
CA ALA A 457 -16.87 6.64 -16.58
C ALA A 457 -17.40 8.01 -17.04
N ALA A 458 -18.43 8.54 -16.37
CA ALA A 458 -19.05 9.82 -16.72
C ALA A 458 -18.07 11.00 -16.68
N PHE A 459 -17.11 10.99 -15.74
CA PHE A 459 -16.12 12.06 -15.58
C PHE A 459 -16.74 13.47 -15.40
N GLU A 460 -17.89 13.54 -14.75
CA GLU A 460 -18.64 14.78 -14.55
C GLU A 460 -18.57 15.25 -13.08
N PRO A 461 -18.44 16.57 -12.81
CA PRO A 461 -18.54 17.09 -11.45
C PRO A 461 -19.95 16.90 -10.86
N THR A 462 -20.04 16.17 -9.77
CA THR A 462 -21.22 15.96 -8.93
C THR A 462 -20.89 16.22 -7.45
N LYS A 463 -21.80 15.86 -6.53
CA LYS A 463 -21.50 15.91 -5.10
C LYS A 463 -20.47 14.85 -4.68
N GLU A 464 -20.54 13.68 -5.32
CA GLU A 464 -19.71 12.51 -5.01
C GLU A 464 -18.53 12.36 -5.97
N SER A 465 -18.52 13.07 -7.11
CA SER A 465 -17.41 13.08 -8.07
C SER A 465 -16.91 14.49 -8.33
N LYS A 466 -15.60 14.75 -8.20
CA LYS A 466 -15.01 16.07 -8.47
C LYS A 466 -13.78 15.92 -9.35
N VAL A 467 -13.64 16.81 -10.33
CA VAL A 467 -12.52 16.80 -11.28
C VAL A 467 -11.65 18.03 -11.03
N PHE A 468 -10.35 17.81 -10.89
CA PHE A 468 -9.37 18.86 -10.61
C PHE A 468 -8.24 18.82 -11.62
N ASP A 469 -7.67 19.99 -11.94
CA ASP A 469 -6.33 20.07 -12.50
C ASP A 469 -5.32 19.56 -11.46
N TYR A 470 -4.30 18.80 -11.88
CA TYR A 470 -3.34 18.22 -10.95
C TYR A 470 -2.60 19.28 -10.11
N GLN A 471 -2.46 20.51 -10.61
CA GLN A 471 -1.79 21.61 -9.90
C GLN A 471 -2.55 22.07 -8.64
N GLU A 472 -3.85 21.80 -8.56
CA GLU A 472 -4.68 22.10 -7.37
C GLU A 472 -4.23 21.31 -6.13
N PHE A 473 -3.55 20.17 -6.32
CA PHE A 473 -2.97 19.37 -5.24
C PHE A 473 -1.57 19.83 -4.84
N GLY A 474 -0.97 20.73 -5.62
CA GLY A 474 0.39 21.20 -5.43
C GLY A 474 0.46 22.49 -4.62
N TYR A 475 1.53 22.63 -3.87
CA TYR A 475 1.90 23.87 -3.20
C TYR A 475 3.41 24.08 -3.24
N ARG A 476 3.84 25.33 -3.22
CA ARG A 476 5.23 25.76 -3.05
C ARG A 476 5.43 26.18 -1.60
N ARG A 477 6.20 25.38 -0.86
CA ARG A 477 6.56 25.68 0.52
C ARG A 477 7.69 26.70 0.52
N ILE A 478 7.43 27.91 0.99
CA ILE A 478 8.44 28.96 1.14
C ILE A 478 8.89 29.07 2.59
N ARG A 479 10.11 29.56 2.79
CA ARG A 479 10.65 29.91 4.12
C ARG A 479 10.54 31.42 4.31
N VAL A 480 9.76 31.84 5.30
CA VAL A 480 9.56 33.24 5.66
C VAL A 480 10.46 33.57 6.85
N LEU A 481 11.33 34.55 6.65
CA LEU A 481 12.30 35.00 7.64
C LEU A 481 11.84 36.30 8.27
N ARG A 482 12.24 36.48 9.53
CA ARG A 482 11.99 37.70 10.30
C ARG A 482 13.30 38.22 10.87
N PRO A 483 13.43 39.54 11.06
CA PRO A 483 14.70 40.11 11.46
C PRO A 483 15.01 39.78 12.92
N LEU A 484 16.27 39.45 13.17
CA LEU A 484 16.83 39.30 14.50
C LEU A 484 16.83 40.66 15.19
N ARG A 485 16.25 40.70 16.38
CA ARG A 485 16.37 41.82 17.31
C ARG A 485 16.94 41.30 18.61
N MET A 486 18.16 41.71 18.91
CA MET A 486 18.93 41.15 20.02
C MET A 486 19.86 42.18 20.62
N LYS A 487 19.96 42.15 21.95
CA LYS A 487 20.94 42.93 22.71
C LYS A 487 21.84 42.01 23.52
N MET A 488 23.03 42.50 23.83
CA MET A 488 24.04 41.82 24.61
C MET A 488 23.88 42.19 26.08
N HIS A 489 23.27 41.31 26.87
CA HIS A 489 23.08 41.49 28.30
C HIS A 489 24.21 40.84 29.07
N MET A 490 25.15 41.66 29.54
CA MET A 490 26.31 41.19 30.29
C MET A 490 25.88 40.83 31.71
N THR A 491 25.61 39.55 31.96
CA THR A 491 25.10 39.05 33.25
C THR A 491 25.97 37.93 33.81
N GLU A 492 25.97 37.76 35.12
CA GLU A 492 26.70 36.66 35.77
C GLU A 492 26.24 35.30 35.22
N LYS A 493 24.93 35.14 35.00
CA LYS A 493 24.37 33.94 34.36
C LYS A 493 24.92 33.72 32.95
N GLY A 494 25.07 34.78 32.16
CA GLY A 494 25.69 34.72 30.84
C GLY A 494 27.15 34.31 30.89
N LEU A 495 27.93 34.81 31.87
CA LEU A 495 29.31 34.38 32.06
C LEU A 495 29.40 32.88 32.39
N GLN A 496 28.54 32.38 33.28
CA GLN A 496 28.47 30.95 33.56
C GLN A 496 28.05 30.14 32.32
N ALA A 497 27.12 30.65 31.51
CA ALA A 497 26.74 30.02 30.24
C ALA A 497 27.91 29.96 29.26
N LEU A 498 28.70 31.04 29.13
CA LEU A 498 29.89 31.06 28.30
C LEU A 498 30.95 30.06 28.79
N LYS A 499 31.16 29.94 30.11
CA LYS A 499 32.10 28.96 30.68
C LYS A 499 31.75 27.51 30.33
N ASN A 500 30.47 27.23 30.11
CA ASN A 500 29.97 25.92 29.70
C ASN A 500 30.08 25.66 28.18
N GLU A 501 30.40 26.67 27.38
CA GLU A 501 30.55 26.53 25.93
C GLU A 501 31.86 25.80 25.56
N LYS A 502 31.80 24.96 24.52
CA LYS A 502 32.98 24.21 24.04
C LYS A 502 34.14 25.12 23.61
N ALA A 503 33.82 26.33 23.15
CA ALA A 503 34.83 27.31 22.75
C ALA A 503 35.63 27.85 23.95
N TRP A 504 34.99 27.97 25.13
CA TRP A 504 35.65 28.38 26.37
C TRP A 504 36.61 27.31 26.88
N GLY A 505 36.16 26.04 26.90
CA GLY A 505 37.00 24.92 27.37
C GLY A 505 38.24 24.62 26.50
N ARG A 506 38.38 25.25 25.33
CA ARG A 506 39.58 25.17 24.48
C ARG A 506 40.65 26.21 24.85
N LEU A 507 40.31 27.18 25.69
CA LEU A 507 41.23 28.19 26.20
C LEU A 507 42.09 27.61 27.33
N THR A 508 43.34 28.09 27.45
CA THR A 508 44.18 27.76 28.62
C THR A 508 43.64 28.41 29.89
N GLU A 509 44.08 27.96 31.07
CA GLU A 509 43.63 28.54 32.34
C GLU A 509 43.94 30.05 32.42
N GLU A 510 45.09 30.48 31.91
CA GLU A 510 45.49 31.89 31.86
C GLU A 510 44.56 32.71 30.95
N GLN A 511 44.19 32.14 29.79
CA GLN A 511 43.25 32.78 28.86
C GLN A 511 41.85 32.89 29.47
N GLN A 512 41.39 31.86 30.16
CA GLN A 512 40.08 31.88 30.84
C GLN A 512 40.04 32.95 31.92
N GLN A 513 41.09 33.06 32.74
CA GLN A 513 41.19 34.09 33.78
C GLN A 513 41.23 35.51 33.19
N ALA A 514 41.96 35.70 32.09
CA ALA A 514 42.03 36.97 31.36
C ALA A 514 40.65 37.38 30.79
N TRP A 515 39.94 36.43 30.17
CA TRP A 515 38.58 36.67 29.67
C TRP A 515 37.58 36.93 30.78
N GLU A 516 37.64 36.19 31.88
CA GLU A 516 36.76 36.38 33.03
C GLU A 516 36.93 37.78 33.62
N THR A 517 38.17 38.26 33.73
CA THR A 517 38.46 39.62 34.20
C THR A 517 37.82 40.68 33.29
N LEU A 518 38.06 40.60 31.97
CA LEU A 518 37.51 41.55 31.00
C LEU A 518 35.97 41.53 30.97
N ILE A 519 35.36 40.35 31.06
CA ILE A 519 33.90 40.22 31.03
C ILE A 519 33.28 40.73 32.32
N THR A 520 33.93 40.49 33.47
CA THR A 520 33.47 40.96 34.79
C THR A 520 33.35 42.48 34.82
N GLU A 521 34.28 43.20 34.19
CA GLU A 521 34.23 44.67 34.07
C GLU A 521 33.03 45.18 33.27
N GLN A 522 32.45 44.34 32.41
CA GLN A 522 31.29 44.68 31.57
C GLN A 522 29.96 44.22 32.19
N LEU A 523 29.97 43.47 33.31
CA LEU A 523 28.74 42.97 33.92
C LEU A 523 27.79 44.11 34.32
N GLY A 524 26.49 43.89 34.08
CA GLY A 524 25.44 44.88 34.29
C GLY A 524 25.18 45.79 33.09
N THR A 525 26.04 45.78 32.06
CA THR A 525 25.82 46.55 30.83
C THR A 525 24.88 45.84 29.87
N VAL A 526 24.16 46.63 29.07
CA VAL A 526 23.37 46.16 27.92
C VAL A 526 23.92 46.87 26.69
N ASN A 527 24.43 46.11 25.74
CA ASN A 527 25.06 46.65 24.53
C ASN A 527 24.32 46.19 23.28
N GLU A 528 24.48 46.93 22.18
CA GLU A 528 23.93 46.52 20.87
C GLU A 528 24.61 45.24 20.36
N TYR A 529 23.93 44.49 19.50
CA TYR A 529 24.44 43.20 18.99
C TYR A 529 25.87 43.28 18.43
N GLY A 530 26.14 44.30 17.60
CA GLY A 530 27.45 44.50 16.96
C GLY A 530 28.60 44.73 17.95
N TRP A 531 28.30 45.11 19.19
CA TRP A 531 29.28 45.29 20.25
C TRP A 531 30.00 43.99 20.59
N ALA A 532 29.32 42.84 20.54
CA ALA A 532 29.92 41.55 20.89
C ALA A 532 31.14 41.23 20.01
N GLU A 533 31.02 41.41 18.69
CA GLU A 533 32.13 41.16 17.78
C GLU A 533 33.26 42.17 17.98
N GLN A 534 32.93 43.45 18.17
CA GLN A 534 33.93 44.50 18.43
C GLN A 534 34.69 44.25 19.73
N PHE A 535 33.98 43.98 20.82
CA PHE A 535 34.56 43.67 22.13
C PHE A 535 35.47 42.45 22.04
N CYS A 536 34.98 41.35 21.46
CA CYS A 536 35.77 40.14 21.36
C CYS A 536 37.01 40.33 20.46
N THR A 537 36.90 41.03 19.33
CA THR A 537 38.05 41.25 18.43
C THR A 537 39.08 42.21 19.02
N MET A 538 38.64 43.22 19.78
CA MET A 538 39.53 44.17 20.48
C MET A 538 40.08 43.61 21.80
N ALA A 539 39.55 42.52 22.33
CA ALA A 539 40.00 41.97 23.62
C ALA A 539 41.51 41.71 23.65
N SER A 540 42.13 41.28 22.54
CA SER A 540 43.57 41.01 22.48
C SER A 540 44.46 42.26 22.50
N SER A 541 43.92 43.43 22.16
CA SER A 541 44.62 44.72 22.35
C SER A 541 44.43 45.31 23.74
N LEU A 542 43.37 44.89 24.46
CA LEU A 542 43.09 45.28 25.84
C LEU A 542 43.86 44.40 26.85
N ASN A 543 43.96 43.11 26.56
CA ASN A 543 44.75 42.16 27.34
C ASN A 543 45.33 41.09 26.40
N THR A 544 46.66 41.08 26.25
CA THR A 544 47.35 40.13 25.35
C THR A 544 47.21 38.67 25.77
N GLU A 545 46.87 38.40 27.04
CA GLU A 545 46.74 37.05 27.59
C GLU A 545 45.46 36.32 27.14
N VAL A 546 44.48 37.03 26.58
CA VAL A 546 43.22 36.41 26.07
C VAL A 546 43.41 35.55 24.83
N GLY A 547 44.56 35.66 24.17
CA GLY A 547 44.90 34.91 22.97
C GLY A 547 44.16 35.33 21.70
N LYS A 548 44.28 34.52 20.64
CA LYS A 548 43.67 34.80 19.35
C LYS A 548 42.18 34.47 19.37
N VAL A 549 41.36 35.45 19.03
CA VAL A 549 39.90 35.30 18.99
C VAL A 549 39.44 34.78 17.64
N GLY A 550 38.72 33.66 17.64
CA GLY A 550 38.13 33.06 16.45
C GLY A 550 36.60 33.19 16.42
N LYS A 551 36.00 33.00 15.24
CA LYS A 551 34.53 33.04 15.04
C LYS A 551 33.76 32.14 15.99
N ALA A 552 34.32 30.98 16.35
CA ALA A 552 33.68 30.04 17.28
C ALA A 552 33.52 30.62 18.70
N PHE A 553 34.49 31.39 19.18
CA PHE A 553 34.42 32.04 20.49
C PHE A 553 33.43 33.20 20.48
N ILE A 554 33.44 34.03 19.42
CA ILE A 554 32.48 35.13 19.25
C ILE A 554 31.04 34.58 19.23
N LYS A 555 30.80 33.48 18.51
CA LYS A 555 29.48 32.82 18.51
C LYS A 555 29.08 32.34 19.90
N ALA A 556 29.98 31.69 20.63
CA ALA A 556 29.73 31.25 22.00
C ALA A 556 29.42 32.45 22.93
N PHE A 557 30.13 33.56 22.76
CA PHE A 557 29.89 34.79 23.49
C PHE A 557 28.50 35.37 23.18
N VAL A 558 28.13 35.46 21.90
CA VAL A 558 26.79 35.90 21.46
C VAL A 558 25.70 34.98 22.01
N ASN A 559 25.88 33.66 21.97
CA ASN A 559 24.92 32.71 22.56
C ASN A 559 24.73 32.90 24.07
N ALA A 560 25.82 33.19 24.79
CA ALA A 560 25.82 33.27 26.24
C ALA A 560 25.20 34.57 26.78
N PHE A 561 25.41 35.68 26.08
CA PHE A 561 24.99 37.02 26.52
C PHE A 561 23.86 37.62 25.67
N GLY A 562 23.59 37.07 24.50
CA GLY A 562 22.57 37.54 23.58
C GLY A 562 21.17 37.26 24.12
N LYS A 563 20.35 38.31 24.22
CA LYS A 563 18.94 38.20 24.58
C LYS A 563 18.11 38.86 23.49
N ARG A 564 17.11 38.12 22.99
CA ARG A 564 16.15 38.65 22.04
C ARG A 564 15.34 39.79 22.67
N ASP A 565 15.16 40.84 21.89
CA ASP A 565 14.46 42.06 22.27
C ASP A 565 13.44 42.39 21.17
N PRO A 566 12.17 41.93 21.26
CA PRO A 566 11.18 42.13 20.20
C PRO A 566 10.96 43.58 19.79
N GLU A 567 11.20 44.53 20.69
CA GLU A 567 11.09 45.98 20.45
C GLU A 567 12.45 46.62 20.09
N GLY A 568 13.51 45.82 19.98
CA GLY A 568 14.86 46.26 19.67
C GLY A 568 15.07 46.64 18.21
N GLU A 569 16.24 47.22 17.92
CA GLU A 569 16.65 47.50 16.56
C GLU A 569 16.96 46.21 15.80
N ILE A 570 16.76 46.25 14.48
CA ILE A 570 17.10 45.13 13.59
C ILE A 570 18.62 44.97 13.57
N VAL A 571 19.07 43.75 13.82
CA VAL A 571 20.47 43.38 13.67
C VAL A 571 20.79 43.24 12.19
N LEU A 572 21.82 43.98 11.74
CA LEU A 572 22.32 43.93 10.38
C LEU A 572 23.63 43.13 10.30
N ASP A 573 23.83 42.44 9.19
CA ASP A 573 25.11 41.83 8.85
C ASP A 573 26.12 42.90 8.38
N ARG A 574 27.32 42.45 7.99
CA ARG A 574 28.40 43.34 7.54
C ARG A 574 28.12 44.04 6.22
N ASP A 575 27.20 43.49 5.42
CA ASP A 575 26.79 44.01 4.12
C ASP A 575 25.57 44.94 4.26
N GLY A 576 25.03 45.10 5.47
CA GLY A 576 23.89 45.96 5.79
C GLY A 576 22.54 45.28 5.63
N ASN A 577 22.50 43.96 5.42
CA ASN A 577 21.24 43.22 5.30
C ASN A 577 20.72 42.76 6.67
N PRO A 578 19.39 42.71 6.88
CA PRO A 578 18.82 42.14 8.09
C PRO A 578 19.28 40.70 8.33
N MET A 579 19.79 40.41 9.53
CA MET A 579 20.04 39.04 9.97
C MET A 579 18.71 38.37 10.33
N SER A 580 18.53 37.11 9.97
CA SER A 580 17.33 36.35 10.31
C SER A 580 17.34 35.81 11.75
N ASP A 581 16.21 35.86 12.44
CA ASP A 581 16.01 35.11 13.69
C ASP A 581 15.56 33.67 13.39
N SER A 582 16.38 32.70 13.76
CA SER A 582 16.06 31.27 13.57
C SER A 582 14.81 30.84 14.33
N ASP A 583 14.46 31.51 15.44
CA ASP A 583 13.32 31.13 16.29
C ASP A 583 12.00 31.72 15.78
N LEU A 584 12.08 32.67 14.85
CA LEU A 584 10.92 33.30 14.19
C LEU A 584 10.85 32.94 12.70
N THR A 585 11.55 31.89 12.29
CA THR A 585 11.49 31.37 10.92
C THR A 585 10.21 30.56 10.76
N ASP A 586 9.36 31.01 9.86
CA ASP A 586 8.07 30.39 9.54
C ASP A 586 8.10 29.78 8.13
N TYR A 587 7.10 28.94 7.83
CA TYR A 587 6.94 28.33 6.51
C TYR A 587 5.50 28.48 6.05
N GLU A 588 5.33 28.94 4.82
CA GLU A 588 4.03 29.09 4.18
C GLU A 588 3.93 28.10 3.02
N ASN A 589 2.75 27.50 2.86
CA ASN A 589 2.45 26.62 1.72
C ASN A 589 1.58 27.41 0.73
N VAL A 590 2.19 27.94 -0.32
CA VAL A 590 1.49 28.73 -1.34
C VAL A 590 0.94 27.79 -2.42
N PRO A 591 -0.35 27.83 -2.80
CA PRO A 591 -0.85 27.01 -3.91
C PRO A 591 -0.04 27.22 -5.20
N LEU A 592 0.21 26.18 -5.99
CA LEU A 592 1.00 26.31 -7.24
C LEU A 592 0.36 27.25 -8.26
N THR A 593 -0.94 27.49 -8.15
CA THR A 593 -1.71 28.40 -9.00
C THR A 593 -1.56 29.88 -8.60
N GLN A 594 -0.80 30.18 -7.54
CA GLN A 594 -0.61 31.52 -7.00
C GLN A 594 0.87 31.92 -6.93
N ASP A 595 1.18 33.18 -7.25
CA ASP A 595 2.53 33.73 -7.11
C ASP A 595 2.91 33.89 -5.63
N ILE A 596 4.15 33.52 -5.28
CA ILE A 596 4.63 33.53 -3.90
C ILE A 596 4.74 34.94 -3.30
N HIS A 597 5.05 35.95 -4.11
CA HIS A 597 5.17 37.33 -3.64
C HIS A 597 3.78 37.94 -3.41
N ASP A 598 2.83 37.66 -4.31
CA ASP A 598 1.45 38.08 -4.15
C ASP A 598 0.82 37.45 -2.90
N TYR A 599 1.04 36.15 -2.66
CA TYR A 599 0.58 35.47 -1.44
C TYR A 599 1.17 36.12 -0.18
N VAL A 600 2.49 36.33 -0.13
CA VAL A 600 3.14 36.94 1.03
C VAL A 600 2.65 38.36 1.28
N ALA A 601 2.41 39.15 0.22
CA ALA A 601 1.87 40.49 0.35
C ALA A 601 0.45 40.52 0.93
N GLN A 602 -0.36 39.51 0.63
CA GLN A 602 -1.77 39.43 1.06
C GLN A 602 -1.95 38.78 2.43
N GLU A 603 -1.23 37.69 2.70
CA GLU A 603 -1.48 36.83 3.85
C GLU A 603 -0.43 36.99 4.96
N VAL A 604 0.80 37.40 4.64
CA VAL A 604 1.91 37.45 5.62
C VAL A 604 2.19 38.88 6.08
N LEU A 605 2.47 39.79 5.14
CA LEU A 605 2.90 41.15 5.46
C LEU A 605 1.89 41.98 6.28
N PRO A 606 0.55 41.79 6.18
CA PRO A 606 -0.40 42.48 7.06
C PRO A 606 -0.26 42.10 8.54
N HIS A 607 0.24 40.90 8.83
CA HIS A 607 0.46 40.41 10.20
C HIS A 607 1.91 40.57 10.66
N VAL A 608 2.86 40.47 9.72
CA VAL A 608 4.31 40.57 9.98
C VAL A 608 4.98 41.46 8.92
N PRO A 609 4.94 42.80 9.07
CA PRO A 609 5.36 43.74 8.03
C PRO A 609 6.85 43.74 7.68
N ASP A 610 7.69 43.20 8.56
CA ASP A 610 9.14 43.14 8.42
C ASP A 610 9.66 41.76 7.97
N ALA A 611 8.76 40.84 7.62
CA ALA A 611 9.11 39.53 7.10
C ALA A 611 9.57 39.59 5.64
N TRP A 612 10.41 38.63 5.23
CA TRP A 612 10.81 38.46 3.83
C TRP A 612 11.02 36.98 3.47
N ILE A 613 11.04 36.70 2.17
CA ILE A 613 11.26 35.35 1.64
C ILE A 613 12.77 35.07 1.55
N ASP A 614 13.25 34.08 2.30
CA ASP A 614 13.74 32.81 1.75
C ASP A 614 14.41 32.62 0.39
N LEU A 615 15.04 33.59 -0.28
CA LEU A 615 15.52 33.37 -1.67
C LEU A 615 16.58 32.25 -1.84
N SER A 616 17.24 31.82 -0.77
CA SER A 616 18.20 30.70 -0.81
C SER A 616 17.53 29.32 -0.67
N TYR A 617 16.29 29.29 -0.17
CA TYR A 617 15.49 28.08 -0.04
C TYR A 617 14.82 27.81 -1.38
N THR A 618 15.39 26.91 -2.19
CA THR A 618 15.01 26.67 -3.59
C THR A 618 14.72 25.19 -3.83
N ASP A 619 13.89 24.89 -4.83
CA ASP A 619 13.60 23.53 -5.28
C ASP A 619 14.74 22.98 -6.14
N GLU A 620 15.11 21.72 -5.92
CA GLU A 620 16.20 21.09 -6.68
C GLU A 620 15.82 20.78 -8.14
N GLN A 621 14.53 20.61 -8.46
CA GLN A 621 14.09 20.21 -9.79
C GLN A 621 13.94 21.41 -10.74
N ASP A 622 13.34 22.51 -10.27
CA ASP A 622 13.08 23.69 -11.09
C ASP A 622 13.99 24.89 -10.79
N GLY A 623 14.68 24.90 -9.64
CA GLY A 623 15.59 25.97 -9.23
C GLY A 623 14.89 27.24 -8.74
N GLU A 624 13.56 27.25 -8.62
CA GLU A 624 12.80 28.38 -8.13
C GLU A 624 12.73 28.42 -6.60
N VAL A 625 12.36 29.57 -6.04
CA VAL A 625 12.27 29.77 -4.58
C VAL A 625 11.11 28.96 -3.98
N GLY A 626 11.34 28.37 -2.81
CA GLY A 626 10.46 27.40 -2.17
C GLY A 626 10.60 26.00 -2.75
N ILE A 627 10.20 24.99 -1.97
CA ILE A 627 10.21 23.58 -2.40
C ILE A 627 8.79 23.17 -2.76
N VAL A 628 8.61 22.53 -3.91
CA VAL A 628 7.29 22.05 -4.33
C VAL A 628 6.91 20.82 -3.52
N GLY A 629 5.66 20.77 -3.08
CA GLY A 629 5.05 19.62 -2.45
C GLY A 629 3.67 19.35 -3.03
N TYR A 630 3.22 18.10 -2.92
CA TYR A 630 1.88 17.70 -3.31
C TYR A 630 1.18 17.00 -2.15
N GLU A 631 -0.10 17.31 -1.96
CA GLU A 631 -0.98 16.69 -0.96
C GLU A 631 -2.41 16.60 -1.50
N ILE A 632 -3.02 15.43 -1.35
CA ILE A 632 -4.42 15.18 -1.72
C ILE A 632 -5.22 15.04 -0.43
N ASN A 633 -5.64 16.16 0.14
CA ASN A 633 -6.53 16.15 1.30
C ASN A 633 -7.96 15.82 0.86
N PHE A 634 -8.23 14.53 0.64
CA PHE A 634 -9.48 14.02 0.07
C PHE A 634 -10.72 14.60 0.77
N ASN A 635 -10.75 14.55 2.11
CA ASN A 635 -11.87 15.02 2.92
C ASN A 635 -12.15 16.51 2.74
N ARG A 636 -11.13 17.35 2.53
CA ARG A 636 -11.29 18.79 2.31
C ARG A 636 -12.13 19.06 1.05
N TYR A 637 -12.00 18.24 0.02
CA TYR A 637 -12.72 18.44 -1.23
C TYR A 637 -14.20 18.11 -1.13
N PHE A 638 -14.60 17.18 -0.27
CA PHE A 638 -16.01 16.78 -0.09
C PHE A 638 -16.67 17.38 1.16
N TYR A 639 -15.94 18.17 1.93
CA TYR A 639 -16.48 18.85 3.11
C TYR A 639 -17.55 19.87 2.71
N GLU A 640 -18.80 19.59 3.07
CA GLU A 640 -19.88 20.58 3.06
C GLU A 640 -19.97 21.22 4.45
N TYR A 641 -19.76 22.55 4.52
CA TYR A 641 -19.93 23.29 5.77
C TYR A 641 -21.39 23.20 6.22
N GLN A 642 -21.62 22.52 7.35
CA GLN A 642 -22.90 22.55 8.03
C GLN A 642 -22.84 23.66 9.07
N PRO A 643 -23.58 24.77 8.88
CA PRO A 643 -23.67 25.79 9.92
C PRO A 643 -24.21 25.14 11.19
N PRO A 644 -23.71 25.55 12.38
CA PRO A 644 -24.31 25.10 13.62
C PRO A 644 -25.81 25.39 13.58
N ARG A 645 -26.62 24.42 14.00
CA ARG A 645 -28.07 24.58 14.10
C ARG A 645 -28.38 25.81 14.96
N ASP A 646 -29.43 26.54 14.58
CA ASP A 646 -29.84 27.71 15.34
C ASP A 646 -30.20 27.31 16.78
N LEU A 647 -29.68 28.05 17.76
CA LEU A 647 -29.90 27.75 19.18
C LEU A 647 -31.39 27.75 19.55
N HIS A 648 -32.21 28.56 18.89
CA HIS A 648 -33.66 28.58 19.14
C HIS A 648 -34.37 27.33 18.61
N GLU A 649 -33.88 26.71 17.53
CA GLU A 649 -34.42 25.45 17.04
C GLU A 649 -34.07 24.29 17.97
N ILE A 650 -32.84 24.26 18.49
CA ILE A 650 -32.41 23.27 19.48
C ILE A 650 -33.25 23.38 20.76
N ASP A 651 -33.46 24.60 21.25
CA ASP A 651 -34.31 24.86 22.44
C ASP A 651 -35.77 24.45 22.21
N ALA A 652 -36.30 24.66 21.02
CA ALA A 652 -37.68 24.28 20.69
C ALA A 652 -37.84 22.75 20.64
N GLU A 653 -36.88 22.03 20.05
CA GLU A 653 -36.86 20.56 20.04
C GLU A 653 -36.66 19.97 21.43
N LEU A 654 -35.74 20.52 22.23
CA LEU A 654 -35.56 20.09 23.62
C LEU A 654 -36.85 20.25 24.43
N LYS A 655 -37.57 21.37 24.27
CA LYS A 655 -38.88 21.55 24.92
C LYS A 655 -39.92 20.56 24.43
N ALA A 656 -39.93 20.22 23.14
CA ALA A 656 -40.85 19.23 22.59
C ALA A 656 -40.57 17.84 23.17
N VAL A 657 -39.29 17.44 23.25
CA VAL A 657 -38.87 16.17 23.85
C VAL A 657 -39.13 16.16 25.37
N GLU A 658 -38.91 17.27 26.08
CA GLU A 658 -39.25 17.40 27.50
C GLU A 658 -40.75 17.25 27.75
N GLU A 659 -41.59 17.82 26.88
CA GLU A 659 -43.05 17.68 26.98
C GLU A 659 -43.50 16.24 26.68
N GLU A 660 -42.88 15.58 25.70
CA GLU A 660 -43.14 14.18 25.37
C GLU A 660 -42.72 13.25 26.52
N ILE A 661 -41.55 13.49 27.13
CA ILE A 661 -41.09 12.78 28.34
C ILE A 661 -42.05 13.03 29.51
N ARG A 662 -42.52 14.26 29.69
CA ARG A 662 -43.47 14.61 30.75
C ARG A 662 -44.80 13.87 30.54
N GLN A 663 -45.33 13.81 29.33
CA GLN A 663 -46.55 13.06 29.01
C GLN A 663 -46.39 11.58 29.31
N ILE A 664 -45.26 10.96 28.94
CA ILE A 664 -44.96 9.56 29.25
C ILE A 664 -44.87 9.34 30.77
N LEU A 665 -44.23 10.26 31.51
CA LEU A 665 -44.12 10.17 32.98
C LEU A 665 -45.48 10.34 33.67
N ASP A 666 -46.32 11.24 33.18
CA ASP A 666 -47.68 11.45 33.69
C ASP A 666 -48.54 10.20 33.42
N GLU A 667 -48.44 9.57 32.25
CA GLU A 667 -49.11 8.29 31.96
C GLU A 667 -48.68 7.18 32.94
N VAL A 668 -47.39 7.10 33.28
CA VAL A 668 -46.85 6.08 34.20
C VAL A 668 -47.18 6.37 35.67
N THR A 669 -47.40 7.63 36.05
CA THR A 669 -47.74 8.02 37.44
C THR A 669 -49.24 8.17 37.70
N SER A 670 -50.07 7.97 36.66
CA SER A 670 -51.54 8.04 36.71
C SER A 670 -52.22 6.68 36.96
N GLU A 671 -51.47 5.58 37.11
CA GLU A 671 -51.92 4.31 37.70
C GLU A 671 -51.62 4.25 39.21
#